data_AF-A0A8K1LKE2-F1
#
_entry.id   AF-A0A8K1LKE2-F1
#
_cell.length_a   1.000
_cell.length_b   1.000
_cell.length_c   1.000
_cell.angle_alpha   90.00
_cell.angle_beta   90.00
_cell.angle_gamma   90.00
#
_symmetry.space_group_name_H-M   'P 1'
#
loop_
_entity.id
_entity.type
_entity.pdbx_description
1 polymer ?
#
loop_
_entity_poly.entity_id
_entity_poly.type
_entity_poly.pdbx_seq_one_letter_code
_entity_poly.pdbx_strand_id
1 'polypeptide(L)'
;MNSIRIDGDITLGGLFPVHGRGAEGKACGELKKEKGIHRLEAMLFALDRINNDPDLLPNITLGARILDTCSRDTHALEQSLTFVQALIEKDSTEVRCVSGGPPIITKPERVVGVIGASGSSVSIMVANILRLFKIPQISYASTAPDLSDNSRYDFFSRVVPSDTYQAQAMVDIVKALKWNYVSTLASEGSYGESGVEAFIQKSREDGGVCVAQSVKIPREPKPGEFDKIIRRLLETSHARAVIIFANEDDIRRVLEAAKRANQTGHFIWMGSDSWGSKIAPVLHLEEVAEGSVTILPKRVSVRGFDRYFSSRTLDNNRRNIWFAEFWEENFHCKLSRHALRKGSSIKKCTNRERIGQDSSYEQEGKVQFVIDAVYAMGHALHNMHKNLCPGKVGLCSRMDPVDGVELLKYIRSVNFSGIAGTPVTFNENGDAPGRYDIYQYQIRNSTPEYKVIGQWTDHLHLKVENMLWPGGGSQQPSSICSLPCKPGERKKLVKGIPCCWHCERCDGYQYQLDEFHCKRCHFNERPNENHTSCTPIPIIKLEWSSPWAVVPVFIAIVGIIATLFVVITFVRYNDTPIVKASGRELSYVLLTGIFLCYATTFLMIAEPDLSTCSLRRIFLGLGMSISYAALLTKTNRIYRIFEQGKKSVSAPRFISPASQLVITFSLISLQLIGVCIWFIVDPSHSIIDYEDQRTTNPHFARGILKCDISDLSLICLLGYSMLLMVTCTVYAIKTRGVPETFNEAKPIGFTMYTTCIVWLAFIPIFFGTSQSAEKMYIQTTTLTISVSLSASVSLGMLYMPKVYIILFHPEQNVPKRKRSLKAVVTAATMSNKFSQKGGFRPNGEAKSELCENLETQALATKQTYVSYSNHAI
;
A
#
# COMPACT_ATOMS: atom_id res chain seq x y z
N MET A 1 49.24 -4.32 -48.81
CA MET A 1 49.06 -5.79 -48.88
C MET A 1 48.23 -6.19 -47.65
N ASN A 2 46.91 -5.93 -47.66
CA ASN A 2 46.09 -6.00 -46.44
C ASN A 2 44.92 -7.00 -46.58
N SER A 3 45.07 -8.00 -47.45
CA SER A 3 44.02 -8.98 -47.75
C SER A 3 44.63 -10.33 -48.08
N ILE A 4 43.99 -11.43 -47.65
CA ILE A 4 44.32 -12.78 -48.12
C ILE A 4 43.54 -13.03 -49.42
N ARG A 5 44.18 -13.67 -50.40
CA ARG A 5 43.57 -14.11 -51.65
C ARG A 5 43.88 -15.59 -51.87
N ILE A 6 42.85 -16.36 -52.17
CA ILE A 6 42.88 -17.78 -52.51
C ILE A 6 42.19 -17.92 -53.85
N ASP A 7 42.91 -18.41 -54.85
CA ASP A 7 42.38 -18.59 -56.20
C ASP A 7 41.31 -19.70 -56.23
N GLY A 8 40.29 -19.51 -57.06
CA GLY A 8 39.25 -20.49 -57.35
C GLY A 8 38.30 -20.00 -58.42
N ASP A 9 37.48 -20.90 -58.96
CA ASP A 9 36.49 -20.60 -60.01
C ASP A 9 35.42 -19.60 -59.54
N ILE A 10 35.04 -19.69 -58.26
CA ILE A 10 34.09 -18.78 -57.60
C ILE A 10 34.74 -18.21 -56.34
N THR A 11 34.81 -16.88 -56.23
CA THR A 11 35.43 -16.22 -55.07
C THR A 11 34.40 -15.77 -54.03
N LEU A 12 34.62 -16.15 -52.77
CA LEU A 12 33.86 -15.66 -51.62
C LEU A 12 34.60 -14.54 -50.87
N GLY A 13 33.89 -13.50 -50.45
CA GLY A 13 34.43 -12.47 -49.56
C GLY A 13 34.42 -12.94 -48.11
N GLY A 14 35.46 -12.61 -47.35
CA GLY A 14 35.52 -12.88 -45.91
C GLY A 14 35.78 -11.61 -45.11
N LEU A 15 34.98 -11.36 -44.07
CA LEU A 15 35.16 -10.23 -43.15
C LEU A 15 35.36 -10.74 -41.71
N PHE A 16 36.59 -10.62 -41.21
CA PHE A 16 36.95 -11.06 -39.86
C PHE A 16 37.57 -9.92 -39.04
N PRO A 17 37.34 -9.87 -37.72
CA PRO A 17 38.00 -8.92 -36.83
C PRO A 17 39.37 -9.47 -36.43
N VAL A 18 40.33 -9.47 -37.36
CA VAL A 18 41.70 -9.95 -37.09
C VAL A 18 42.35 -9.08 -36.03
N HIS A 19 42.13 -7.77 -36.09
CA HIS A 19 42.56 -6.83 -35.06
C HIS A 19 41.40 -6.22 -34.27
N GLY A 20 41.72 -5.75 -33.07
CA GLY A 20 40.87 -4.85 -32.27
C GLY A 20 40.80 -3.44 -32.85
N ARG A 21 40.01 -2.58 -32.20
CA ARG A 21 39.95 -1.16 -32.55
C ARG A 21 41.26 -0.49 -32.17
N GLY A 22 41.80 0.34 -33.05
CA GLY A 22 42.98 1.15 -32.75
C GLY A 22 42.66 2.34 -31.84
N ALA A 23 43.67 2.80 -31.09
CA ALA A 23 43.60 4.09 -30.38
C ALA A 23 43.60 5.27 -31.37
N GLU A 24 43.25 6.47 -30.91
CA GLU A 24 43.12 7.69 -31.72
C GLU A 24 44.22 7.81 -32.79
N GLY A 25 43.81 7.92 -34.06
CA GLY A 25 44.70 8.03 -35.22
C GLY A 25 45.12 6.72 -35.90
N LYS A 26 44.95 5.54 -35.28
CA LYS A 26 45.22 4.23 -35.90
C LYS A 26 43.93 3.48 -36.22
N ALA A 27 43.85 2.88 -37.40
CA ALA A 27 42.65 2.13 -37.82
C ALA A 27 42.45 0.82 -37.03
N CYS A 28 43.56 0.13 -36.71
CA CYS A 28 43.58 -1.20 -36.13
C CYS A 28 44.44 -1.20 -34.86
N GLY A 29 44.03 -2.01 -33.88
CA GLY A 29 44.71 -2.23 -32.61
C GLY A 29 45.44 -3.57 -32.56
N GLU A 30 45.46 -4.19 -31.39
CA GLU A 30 46.13 -5.48 -31.17
C GLU A 30 45.42 -6.65 -31.86
N LEU A 31 46.17 -7.70 -32.19
CA LEU A 31 45.68 -8.91 -32.84
C LEU A 31 44.77 -9.73 -31.91
N LYS A 32 43.65 -10.17 -32.44
CA LYS A 32 42.67 -11.03 -31.74
C LYS A 32 42.93 -12.50 -32.08
N LYS A 33 43.66 -13.19 -31.20
CA LYS A 33 44.00 -14.63 -31.33
C LYS A 33 42.77 -15.50 -31.64
N GLU A 34 41.84 -15.55 -30.70
CA GLU A 34 40.65 -16.41 -30.81
C GLU A 34 39.59 -15.83 -31.75
N LYS A 35 39.16 -14.59 -31.50
CA LYS A 35 38.02 -13.98 -32.20
C LYS A 35 38.33 -13.57 -33.66
N GLY A 36 39.61 -13.43 -33.99
CA GLY A 36 40.09 -13.09 -35.32
C GLY A 36 40.63 -14.32 -36.06
N ILE A 37 41.77 -14.83 -35.60
CA ILE A 37 42.53 -15.86 -36.34
C ILE A 37 41.81 -17.20 -36.36
N HIS A 38 41.23 -17.69 -35.25
CA HIS A 38 40.50 -18.97 -35.30
C HIS A 38 39.32 -18.92 -36.28
N ARG A 39 38.60 -17.80 -36.33
CA ARG A 39 37.45 -17.63 -37.24
C ARG A 39 37.88 -17.52 -38.70
N LEU A 40 38.94 -16.77 -38.97
CA LEU A 40 39.52 -16.68 -40.31
C LEU A 40 39.99 -18.06 -40.80
N GLU A 41 40.75 -18.77 -39.97
CA GLU A 41 41.23 -20.12 -40.29
C GLU A 41 40.07 -21.12 -40.42
N ALA A 42 38.95 -20.92 -39.73
CA ALA A 42 37.76 -21.75 -39.88
C ALA A 42 37.14 -21.61 -41.28
N MET A 43 37.14 -20.40 -41.87
CA MET A 43 36.72 -20.22 -43.26
C MET A 43 37.67 -20.94 -44.23
N LEU A 44 38.98 -20.80 -44.04
CA LEU A 44 39.97 -21.50 -44.87
C LEU A 44 39.85 -23.02 -44.75
N PHE A 45 39.64 -23.54 -43.53
CA PHE A 45 39.36 -24.95 -43.29
C PHE A 45 38.08 -25.42 -43.99
N ALA A 46 36.99 -24.64 -43.92
CA ALA A 46 35.74 -24.99 -44.58
C ALA A 46 35.90 -25.03 -46.11
N LEU A 47 36.60 -24.06 -46.70
CA LEU A 47 36.91 -24.04 -48.13
C LEU A 47 37.73 -25.26 -48.55
N ASP A 48 38.79 -25.60 -47.80
CA ASP A 48 39.59 -26.80 -48.07
C ASP A 48 38.73 -28.06 -48.01
N ARG A 49 37.78 -28.14 -47.08
CA ARG A 49 36.90 -29.30 -46.93
C ARG A 49 35.91 -29.41 -48.10
N ILE A 50 35.30 -28.30 -48.52
CA ILE A 50 34.37 -28.27 -49.66
C ILE A 50 35.11 -28.59 -50.96
N ASN A 51 36.26 -27.97 -51.21
CA ASN A 51 37.03 -28.20 -52.44
C ASN A 51 37.58 -29.63 -52.56
N ASN A 52 37.66 -30.38 -51.46
CA ASN A 52 38.05 -31.80 -51.43
C ASN A 52 36.85 -32.75 -51.31
N ASP A 53 35.61 -32.23 -51.31
CA ASP A 53 34.39 -33.03 -51.22
C ASP A 53 33.91 -33.40 -52.64
N PRO A 54 33.85 -34.68 -53.01
CA PRO A 54 33.40 -35.09 -54.33
C PRO A 54 31.88 -34.88 -54.54
N ASP A 55 31.10 -34.80 -53.46
CA ASP A 55 29.64 -34.70 -53.54
C ASP A 55 29.16 -33.24 -53.62
N LEU A 56 29.95 -32.30 -53.10
CA LEU A 56 29.63 -30.88 -53.03
C LEU A 56 30.51 -30.06 -53.97
N LEU A 57 29.87 -29.50 -55.02
CA LEU A 57 30.54 -28.70 -56.08
C LEU A 57 31.66 -29.46 -56.82
N PRO A 58 31.36 -30.64 -57.42
CA PRO A 58 32.39 -31.41 -58.14
C PRO A 58 32.97 -30.62 -59.30
N ASN A 59 34.31 -30.58 -59.38
CA ASN A 59 35.07 -29.84 -60.40
C ASN A 59 34.81 -28.32 -60.43
N ILE A 60 34.37 -27.73 -59.31
CA ILE A 60 34.28 -26.28 -59.13
C ILE A 60 35.00 -25.94 -57.83
N THR A 61 36.00 -25.07 -57.92
CA THR A 61 36.80 -24.64 -56.77
C THR A 61 36.28 -23.33 -56.19
N LEU A 62 36.12 -23.28 -54.87
CA LEU A 62 35.81 -22.06 -54.13
C LEU A 62 37.10 -21.37 -53.69
N GLY A 63 37.31 -20.17 -54.20
CA GLY A 63 38.35 -19.22 -53.79
C GLY A 63 37.83 -18.27 -52.71
N ALA A 64 38.72 -17.42 -52.19
CA ALA A 64 38.37 -16.46 -51.17
C ALA A 64 39.22 -15.19 -51.16
N ARG A 65 38.57 -14.08 -50.84
CA ARG A 65 39.20 -12.79 -50.56
C ARG A 65 38.83 -12.33 -49.16
N ILE A 66 39.79 -12.39 -48.24
CA ILE A 66 39.57 -12.11 -46.82
C ILE A 66 40.18 -10.77 -46.43
N LEU A 67 39.37 -9.94 -45.76
CA LEU A 67 39.74 -8.61 -45.29
C LEU A 67 39.60 -8.52 -43.77
N ASP A 68 40.44 -7.67 -43.19
CA ASP A 68 40.33 -7.31 -41.78
C ASP A 68 39.33 -6.16 -41.58
N THR A 69 38.46 -6.32 -40.60
CA THR A 69 37.48 -5.31 -40.19
C THR A 69 38.00 -4.39 -39.08
N CYS A 70 39.08 -4.78 -38.39
CA CYS A 70 39.62 -4.08 -37.22
C CYS A 70 38.58 -3.75 -36.14
N SER A 71 37.49 -4.53 -36.11
CA SER A 71 36.32 -4.30 -35.24
C SER A 71 35.72 -2.89 -35.36
N ARG A 72 35.97 -2.17 -36.47
CA ARG A 72 35.56 -0.78 -36.69
C ARG A 72 34.71 -0.71 -37.96
N ASP A 73 33.51 -0.17 -37.82
CA ASP A 73 32.49 -0.09 -38.86
C ASP A 73 32.94 0.76 -40.06
N THR A 74 33.51 1.95 -39.81
CA THR A 74 34.04 2.82 -40.88
C THR A 74 35.18 2.18 -41.67
N HIS A 75 36.09 1.47 -41.00
CA HIS A 75 37.20 0.78 -41.67
C HIS A 75 36.73 -0.42 -42.48
N ALA A 76 35.84 -1.24 -41.89
CA ALA A 76 35.27 -2.38 -42.59
C ALA A 76 34.47 -1.95 -43.83
N LEU A 77 33.76 -0.82 -43.77
CA LEU A 77 33.06 -0.22 -44.91
C LEU A 77 34.04 0.12 -46.03
N GLU A 78 35.12 0.84 -45.70
CA GLU A 78 36.20 1.20 -46.65
C GLU A 78 36.82 -0.04 -47.29
N GLN A 79 37.14 -1.07 -46.50
CA GLN A 79 37.67 -2.33 -47.03
C GLN A 79 36.66 -3.06 -47.92
N SER A 80 35.38 -3.05 -47.56
CA SER A 80 34.31 -3.72 -48.31
C SER A 80 34.07 -3.12 -49.69
N LEU A 81 34.41 -1.84 -49.92
CA LEU A 81 34.42 -1.26 -51.27
C LEU A 81 35.28 -2.07 -52.24
N THR A 82 36.31 -2.75 -51.75
CA THR A 82 37.18 -3.56 -52.60
C THR A 82 36.54 -4.85 -53.12
N PHE A 83 35.43 -5.31 -52.53
CA PHE A 83 34.63 -6.42 -53.05
C PHE A 83 33.82 -6.02 -54.28
N VAL A 84 33.38 -4.77 -54.35
CA VAL A 84 32.52 -4.26 -55.43
C VAL A 84 33.31 -3.58 -56.56
N GLN A 85 34.62 -3.32 -56.36
CA GLN A 85 35.52 -2.76 -57.38
C GLN A 85 35.46 -3.50 -58.72
N ALA A 86 35.22 -4.81 -58.71
CA ALA A 86 35.12 -5.62 -59.93
C ALA A 86 33.80 -5.45 -60.70
N LEU A 87 32.78 -4.88 -60.04
CA LEU A 87 31.45 -4.61 -60.60
C LEU A 87 31.29 -3.15 -61.05
N ILE A 88 32.20 -2.28 -60.62
CA ILE A 88 32.27 -0.89 -61.08
C ILE A 88 33.08 -0.92 -62.39
N GLU A 89 32.38 -0.82 -63.52
CA GLU A 89 33.01 -0.82 -64.85
C GLU A 89 34.07 0.28 -64.93
N LYS A 90 35.32 -0.11 -65.21
CA LYS A 90 36.31 0.79 -65.77
C LYS A 90 36.14 0.75 -67.28
N ASP A 91 35.85 1.91 -67.86
CA ASP A 91 35.80 2.07 -69.31
C ASP A 91 37.19 1.72 -69.88
N SER A 92 37.29 0.52 -70.45
CA SER A 92 38.55 -0.08 -70.89
C SER A 92 39.04 0.46 -72.23
N THR A 93 38.24 1.33 -72.85
CA THR A 93 38.47 1.93 -74.17
C THR A 93 39.58 2.99 -74.17
N GLU A 94 39.94 3.56 -73.01
CA GLU A 94 40.95 4.63 -72.88
C GLU A 94 42.36 4.13 -72.54
N VAL A 95 42.55 2.86 -72.16
CA VAL A 95 43.86 2.37 -71.69
C VAL A 95 44.70 1.88 -72.86
N ARG A 96 45.64 2.71 -73.33
CA ARG A 96 46.63 2.33 -74.35
C ARG A 96 48.00 2.13 -73.72
N CYS A 97 48.65 1.00 -73.99
CA CYS A 97 50.05 0.82 -73.59
C CYS A 97 50.95 1.75 -74.42
N VAL A 98 51.99 2.31 -73.79
CA VAL A 98 52.99 3.19 -74.44
C VAL A 98 53.64 2.51 -75.66
N SER A 99 53.68 1.17 -75.67
CA SER A 99 54.24 0.34 -76.73
C SER A 99 53.25 -0.04 -77.84
N GLY A 100 52.03 0.50 -77.86
CA GLY A 100 51.01 0.22 -78.89
C GLY A 100 50.39 -1.19 -78.86
N GLY A 101 50.78 -2.04 -77.91
CA GLY A 101 50.15 -3.35 -77.68
C GLY A 101 48.81 -3.25 -76.93
N PRO A 102 47.97 -4.31 -76.99
CA PRO A 102 46.75 -4.37 -76.20
C PRO A 102 47.07 -4.35 -74.70
N PRO A 103 46.33 -3.58 -73.88
CA PRO A 103 46.55 -3.55 -72.43
C PRO A 103 46.28 -4.92 -71.81
N ILE A 104 47.18 -5.39 -70.94
CA ILE A 104 46.91 -6.54 -70.08
C ILE A 104 45.96 -6.08 -68.98
N ILE A 105 44.66 -6.18 -69.24
CA ILE A 105 43.62 -5.93 -68.25
C ILE A 105 43.38 -7.23 -67.50
N THR A 106 43.98 -7.35 -66.31
CA THR A 106 43.62 -8.43 -65.38
C THR A 106 42.15 -8.30 -65.05
N LYS A 107 41.34 -9.33 -65.36
CA LYS A 107 39.94 -9.39 -64.95
C LYS A 107 39.88 -9.20 -63.42
N PRO A 108 39.14 -8.21 -62.92
CA PRO A 108 39.05 -8.00 -61.48
C PRO A 108 38.29 -9.17 -60.85
N GLU A 109 38.84 -9.71 -59.76
CA GLU A 109 38.28 -10.82 -58.99
C GLU A 109 36.89 -10.44 -58.47
N ARG A 110 35.87 -11.20 -58.88
CA ARG A 110 34.46 -10.93 -58.54
C ARG A 110 34.04 -11.74 -57.31
N VAL A 111 33.63 -11.03 -56.27
CA VAL A 111 33.07 -11.66 -55.06
C VAL A 111 31.58 -11.92 -55.26
N VAL A 112 31.16 -13.18 -55.19
CA VAL A 112 29.76 -13.57 -55.43
C VAL A 112 28.90 -13.54 -54.16
N GLY A 113 29.53 -13.60 -52.99
CA GLY A 113 28.88 -13.59 -51.68
C GLY A 113 29.89 -13.34 -50.58
N VAL A 114 29.43 -12.80 -49.44
CA VAL A 114 30.31 -12.40 -48.34
C VAL A 114 29.96 -13.17 -47.06
N ILE A 115 30.98 -13.73 -46.42
CA ILE A 115 30.89 -14.36 -45.10
C ILE A 115 31.37 -13.36 -44.04
N GLY A 116 30.50 -13.04 -43.09
CA GLY A 116 30.73 -12.02 -42.07
C GLY A 116 29.73 -10.86 -42.16
N ALA A 117 29.95 -9.72 -41.50
CA ALA A 117 30.99 -9.49 -40.51
C ALA A 117 30.60 -10.04 -39.13
N SER A 118 31.52 -9.92 -38.16
CA SER A 118 31.28 -10.41 -36.80
C SER A 118 30.42 -9.49 -35.93
N GLY A 119 30.58 -8.17 -36.05
CA GLY A 119 29.88 -7.21 -35.19
C GLY A 119 28.64 -6.67 -35.88
N SER A 120 27.51 -6.57 -35.16
CA SER A 120 26.24 -6.15 -35.74
C SER A 120 26.30 -4.77 -36.41
N SER A 121 26.95 -3.78 -35.77
CA SER A 121 27.12 -2.44 -36.37
C SER A 121 27.97 -2.47 -37.65
N VAL A 122 28.96 -3.36 -37.71
CA VAL A 122 29.80 -3.56 -38.90
C VAL A 122 28.99 -4.20 -40.02
N SER A 123 28.23 -5.25 -39.71
CA SER A 123 27.38 -5.94 -40.68
C SER A 123 26.31 -5.01 -41.26
N ILE A 124 25.70 -4.15 -40.44
CA ILE A 124 24.74 -3.14 -40.91
C ILE A 124 25.39 -2.20 -41.94
N MET A 125 26.58 -1.68 -41.65
CA MET A 125 27.30 -0.80 -42.56
C MET A 125 27.69 -1.50 -43.87
N VAL A 126 28.19 -2.73 -43.78
CA VAL A 126 28.58 -3.51 -44.96
C VAL A 126 27.37 -3.92 -45.81
N ALA A 127 26.29 -4.39 -45.18
CA ALA A 127 25.06 -4.81 -45.86
C ALA A 127 24.45 -3.69 -46.71
N ASN A 128 24.51 -2.43 -46.22
CA ASN A 128 24.04 -1.26 -46.96
C ASN A 128 24.77 -1.04 -48.29
N ILE A 129 26.05 -1.42 -48.40
CA ILE A 129 26.80 -1.38 -49.66
C ILE A 129 26.50 -2.62 -50.49
N LEU A 130 26.62 -3.82 -49.90
CA LEU A 130 26.51 -5.08 -50.64
C LEU A 130 25.14 -5.23 -51.32
N ARG A 131 24.05 -4.76 -50.69
CA ARG A 131 22.71 -4.78 -51.30
C ARG A 131 22.62 -3.99 -52.60
N LEU A 132 23.36 -2.87 -52.73
CA LEU A 132 23.34 -2.04 -53.94
C LEU A 132 23.91 -2.78 -55.15
N PHE A 133 24.87 -3.68 -54.89
CA PHE A 133 25.51 -4.53 -55.88
C PHE A 133 24.92 -5.94 -55.90
N LYS A 134 23.81 -6.17 -55.18
CA LYS A 134 23.10 -7.46 -55.09
C LYS A 134 23.99 -8.62 -54.62
N ILE A 135 24.96 -8.35 -53.74
CA ILE A 135 25.84 -9.39 -53.19
C ILE A 135 25.24 -9.92 -51.88
N PRO A 136 24.84 -11.21 -51.80
CA PRO A 136 24.32 -11.78 -50.56
C PRO A 136 25.41 -11.89 -49.49
N GLN A 137 25.03 -11.64 -48.24
CA GLN A 137 25.88 -11.68 -47.08
C GLN A 137 25.35 -12.69 -46.05
N ILE A 138 26.19 -13.63 -45.61
CA ILE A 138 25.87 -14.56 -44.52
C ILE A 138 26.76 -14.26 -43.31
N SER A 139 26.17 -13.72 -42.24
CA SER A 139 26.90 -13.47 -41.00
C SER A 139 26.93 -14.70 -40.10
N TYR A 140 28.07 -14.91 -39.45
CA TYR A 140 28.30 -15.96 -38.46
C TYR A 140 28.17 -15.48 -36.99
N ALA A 141 27.92 -14.18 -36.76
CA ALA A 141 27.96 -13.63 -35.39
C ALA A 141 27.15 -12.36 -35.14
N SER A 142 26.55 -11.73 -36.16
CA SER A 142 25.76 -10.50 -35.98
C SER A 142 24.31 -10.82 -35.61
N THR A 143 23.92 -10.51 -34.38
CA THR A 143 22.65 -10.96 -33.79
C THR A 143 21.62 -9.84 -33.60
N ALA A 144 21.95 -8.59 -33.96
CA ALA A 144 21.03 -7.45 -33.79
C ALA A 144 19.66 -7.69 -34.49
N PRO A 145 18.54 -7.33 -33.84
CA PRO A 145 17.19 -7.45 -34.41
C PRO A 145 16.99 -6.64 -35.70
N ASP A 146 17.62 -5.47 -35.81
CA ASP A 146 17.50 -4.56 -36.96
C ASP A 146 17.82 -5.26 -38.30
N LEU A 147 18.71 -6.25 -38.28
CA LEU A 147 19.15 -6.99 -39.48
C LEU A 147 18.10 -7.97 -40.02
N SER A 148 17.05 -8.27 -39.26
CA SER A 148 15.91 -9.09 -39.71
C SER A 148 14.91 -8.30 -40.58
N ASP A 149 15.06 -6.98 -40.69
CA ASP A 149 14.19 -6.14 -41.53
C ASP A 149 14.53 -6.31 -43.02
N ASN A 150 13.81 -7.23 -43.67
CA ASN A 150 13.91 -7.51 -45.10
C ASN A 150 13.64 -6.30 -46.01
N SER A 151 12.98 -5.23 -45.53
CA SER A 151 12.77 -4.03 -46.36
C SER A 151 14.05 -3.21 -46.52
N ARG A 152 14.99 -3.36 -45.58
CA ARG A 152 16.26 -2.62 -45.53
C ARG A 152 17.45 -3.51 -45.87
N TYR A 153 17.45 -4.75 -45.39
CA TYR A 153 18.57 -5.70 -45.48
C TYR A 153 18.16 -6.99 -46.19
N ASP A 154 17.51 -6.87 -47.34
CA ASP A 154 17.04 -7.98 -48.20
C ASP A 154 18.13 -8.99 -48.59
N PHE A 155 19.39 -8.56 -48.79
CA PHE A 155 20.52 -9.44 -49.10
C PHE A 155 21.27 -10.01 -47.89
N PHE A 156 20.76 -9.79 -46.67
CA PHE A 156 21.39 -10.29 -45.45
C PHE A 156 20.77 -11.62 -45.00
N SER A 157 21.60 -12.51 -44.47
CA SER A 157 21.20 -13.74 -43.79
C SER A 157 22.22 -14.08 -42.70
N ARG A 158 21.86 -14.93 -41.74
CA ARG A 158 22.78 -15.33 -40.66
C ARG A 158 22.48 -16.71 -40.11
N VAL A 159 23.54 -17.43 -39.80
CA VAL A 159 23.47 -18.80 -39.21
C VAL A 159 23.37 -18.79 -37.69
N VAL A 160 23.30 -17.59 -37.09
CA VAL A 160 23.06 -17.38 -35.66
C VAL A 160 21.68 -16.77 -35.45
N PRO A 161 21.00 -17.08 -34.33
CA PRO A 161 19.68 -16.53 -34.07
C PRO A 161 19.70 -15.02 -33.77
N SER A 162 18.56 -14.37 -34.01
CA SER A 162 18.31 -12.97 -33.65
C SER A 162 18.26 -12.76 -32.13
N ASP A 163 18.69 -11.59 -31.66
CA ASP A 163 18.55 -11.18 -30.26
C ASP A 163 17.07 -11.03 -29.85
N THR A 164 16.11 -11.05 -30.78
CA THR A 164 14.68 -11.15 -30.46
C THR A 164 14.34 -12.46 -29.74
N TYR A 165 14.91 -13.58 -30.20
CA TYR A 165 14.77 -14.89 -29.53
C TYR A 165 15.54 -14.91 -28.20
N GLN A 166 16.69 -14.25 -28.17
CA GLN A 166 17.48 -14.10 -26.95
C GLN A 166 16.71 -13.30 -25.87
N ALA A 167 16.10 -12.18 -26.26
CA ALA A 167 15.26 -11.36 -25.40
C ALA A 167 14.06 -12.15 -24.86
N GLN A 168 13.39 -12.94 -25.70
CA GLN A 168 12.31 -13.83 -25.26
C GLN A 168 12.81 -14.84 -24.22
N ALA A 169 13.93 -15.52 -24.49
CA ALA A 169 14.51 -16.47 -23.55
C ALA A 169 14.87 -15.81 -22.20
N MET A 170 15.39 -14.59 -22.22
CA MET A 170 15.67 -13.83 -20.99
C MET A 170 14.40 -13.47 -20.22
N VAL A 171 13.32 -13.03 -20.90
CA VAL A 171 12.03 -12.76 -20.28
C VAL A 171 11.46 -14.03 -19.62
N ASP A 172 11.51 -15.17 -20.31
CA ASP A 172 11.06 -16.45 -19.77
C ASP A 172 11.85 -16.83 -18.51
N ILE A 173 13.18 -16.63 -18.50
CA ILE A 173 14.02 -16.89 -17.32
C ILE A 173 13.63 -15.97 -16.17
N VAL A 174 13.48 -14.67 -16.42
CA VAL A 174 13.06 -13.68 -15.40
C VAL A 174 11.71 -14.07 -14.78
N LYS A 175 10.75 -14.51 -15.60
CA LYS A 175 9.44 -14.99 -15.14
C LYS A 175 9.52 -16.30 -14.35
N ALA A 176 10.32 -17.27 -14.82
CA ALA A 176 10.56 -18.52 -14.08
C ALA A 176 11.20 -18.27 -12.71
N LEU A 177 12.03 -17.24 -12.62
CA LEU A 177 12.64 -16.73 -11.40
C LEU A 177 11.70 -15.80 -10.59
N LYS A 178 10.41 -15.64 -10.95
CA LYS A 178 9.46 -14.80 -10.21
C LYS A 178 9.98 -13.36 -9.96
N TRP A 179 10.84 -12.86 -10.83
CA TRP A 179 11.32 -11.48 -10.79
C TRP A 179 10.34 -10.61 -11.57
N ASN A 180 9.88 -9.51 -10.96
CA ASN A 180 8.92 -8.60 -11.60
C ASN A 180 9.46 -7.17 -11.76
N TYR A 181 10.66 -6.89 -11.24
CA TYR A 181 11.28 -5.58 -11.28
C TYR A 181 12.78 -5.71 -11.54
N VAL A 182 13.23 -5.30 -12.72
CA VAL A 182 14.60 -5.50 -13.21
C VAL A 182 15.19 -4.20 -13.76
N SER A 183 16.51 -4.05 -13.73
CA SER A 183 17.22 -2.97 -14.44
C SER A 183 17.82 -3.50 -15.74
N THR A 184 17.97 -2.67 -16.76
CA THR A 184 18.65 -3.04 -18.01
C THR A 184 19.92 -2.20 -18.21
N LEU A 185 20.94 -2.81 -18.81
CA LEU A 185 22.21 -2.19 -19.14
C LEU A 185 22.62 -2.55 -20.57
N ALA A 186 22.81 -1.53 -21.41
CA ALA A 186 23.14 -1.70 -22.83
C ALA A 186 24.45 -0.99 -23.21
N SER A 187 25.31 -1.63 -24.00
CA SER A 187 26.37 -0.92 -24.73
C SER A 187 25.76 -0.12 -25.89
N GLU A 188 26.22 1.12 -26.08
CA GLU A 188 25.74 1.99 -27.16
C GLU A 188 26.05 1.40 -28.55
N GLY A 189 25.00 1.20 -29.34
CA GLY A 189 25.05 0.63 -30.68
C GLY A 189 23.94 -0.39 -30.92
N SER A 190 23.75 -0.80 -32.18
CA SER A 190 22.62 -1.64 -32.61
C SER A 190 22.55 -3.04 -31.98
N TYR A 191 23.62 -3.52 -31.32
CA TYR A 191 23.54 -4.76 -30.55
C TYR A 191 22.92 -4.52 -29.17
N GLY A 192 23.51 -3.64 -28.36
CA GLY A 192 23.07 -3.41 -27.00
C GLY A 192 21.71 -2.74 -26.90
N GLU A 193 21.48 -1.69 -27.70
CA GLU A 193 20.24 -0.92 -27.65
C GLU A 193 19.05 -1.71 -28.17
N SER A 194 19.16 -2.27 -29.38
CA SER A 194 18.09 -3.07 -29.98
C SER A 194 17.81 -4.35 -29.18
N GLY A 195 18.82 -4.95 -28.54
CA GLY A 195 18.63 -6.10 -27.64
C GLY A 195 17.82 -5.74 -26.38
N VAL A 196 18.14 -4.63 -25.72
CA VAL A 196 17.35 -4.13 -24.58
C VAL A 196 15.94 -3.70 -25.02
N GLU A 197 15.80 -3.07 -26.17
CA GLU A 197 14.48 -2.69 -26.71
C GLU A 197 13.62 -3.93 -26.98
N ALA A 198 14.19 -4.98 -27.59
CA ALA A 198 13.52 -6.25 -27.77
C ALA A 198 13.11 -6.88 -26.43
N PHE A 199 13.97 -6.83 -25.41
CA PHE A 199 13.63 -7.31 -24.06
C PHE A 199 12.47 -6.51 -23.43
N ILE A 200 12.50 -5.18 -23.53
CA ILE A 200 11.42 -4.31 -23.03
C ILE A 200 10.12 -4.63 -23.76
N GLN A 201 10.15 -4.78 -25.08
CA GLN A 201 8.98 -5.10 -25.89
C GLN A 201 8.39 -6.46 -25.49
N LYS A 202 9.22 -7.51 -25.37
CA LYS A 202 8.79 -8.83 -24.92
C LYS A 202 8.25 -8.84 -23.49
N SER A 203 8.86 -8.08 -22.59
CA SER A 203 8.37 -7.93 -21.21
C SER A 203 6.97 -7.29 -21.13
N ARG A 204 6.65 -6.37 -22.07
CA ARG A 204 5.34 -5.73 -22.17
C ARG A 204 4.29 -6.63 -22.80
N GLU A 205 4.65 -7.36 -23.85
CA GLU A 205 3.77 -8.33 -24.54
C GLU A 205 3.34 -9.46 -23.59
N ASP A 206 4.29 -10.05 -22.86
CA ASP A 206 4.05 -11.19 -22.00
C ASP A 206 3.50 -10.83 -20.61
N GLY A 207 3.64 -9.56 -20.23
CA GLY A 207 3.26 -9.01 -18.93
C GLY A 207 4.06 -9.58 -17.74
N GLY A 208 3.91 -8.91 -16.58
CA GLY A 208 4.44 -9.38 -15.30
C GLY A 208 5.89 -9.01 -14.98
N VAL A 209 6.60 -8.33 -15.89
CA VAL A 209 7.96 -7.81 -15.67
C VAL A 209 8.01 -6.32 -15.97
N CYS A 210 8.52 -5.52 -15.04
CA CYS A 210 8.74 -4.09 -15.22
C CYS A 210 10.23 -3.76 -15.22
N VAL A 211 10.60 -2.80 -16.07
CA VAL A 211 11.95 -2.25 -16.11
C VAL A 211 12.01 -1.00 -15.23
N ALA A 212 12.81 -1.07 -14.17
CA ALA A 212 13.05 -0.01 -13.20
C ALA A 212 13.74 1.20 -13.84
N GLN A 213 14.79 0.90 -14.60
CA GLN A 213 15.58 1.86 -15.36
C GLN A 213 16.34 1.15 -16.47
N SER A 214 16.67 1.91 -17.51
CA SER A 214 17.52 1.45 -18.61
C SER A 214 18.75 2.34 -18.71
N VAL A 215 19.91 1.78 -18.39
CA VAL A 215 21.19 2.48 -18.38
C VAL A 215 21.98 2.15 -19.65
N LYS A 216 22.65 3.15 -20.22
CA LYS A 216 23.47 3.00 -21.43
C LYS A 216 24.95 3.23 -21.11
N ILE A 217 25.81 2.40 -21.69
CA ILE A 217 27.28 2.53 -21.67
C ILE A 217 27.70 3.25 -22.94
N PRO A 218 28.30 4.46 -22.86
CA PRO A 218 28.78 5.17 -24.04
C PRO A 218 29.83 4.38 -24.83
N ARG A 219 29.89 4.55 -26.16
CA ARG A 219 30.89 3.90 -27.03
C ARG A 219 32.34 4.20 -26.63
N GLU A 220 32.58 5.43 -26.16
CA GLU A 220 33.88 5.90 -25.69
C GLU A 220 33.73 6.42 -24.25
N PRO A 221 33.75 5.51 -23.26
CA PRO A 221 33.47 5.87 -21.88
C PRO A 221 34.63 6.68 -21.30
N LYS A 222 34.33 7.85 -20.74
CA LYS A 222 35.29 8.68 -20.01
C LYS A 222 35.67 8.02 -18.68
N PRO A 223 36.84 8.36 -18.09
CA PRO A 223 37.20 7.90 -16.75
C PRO A 223 36.09 8.21 -15.73
N GLY A 224 35.70 7.21 -14.93
CA GLY A 224 34.64 7.33 -13.92
C GLY A 224 33.20 7.14 -14.41
N GLU A 225 32.95 6.94 -15.71
CA GLU A 225 31.59 6.68 -16.21
C GLU A 225 30.98 5.38 -15.66
N PHE A 226 31.76 4.30 -15.58
CA PHE A 226 31.29 3.03 -15.00
C PHE A 226 30.90 3.16 -13.52
N ASP A 227 31.56 4.04 -12.75
CA ASP A 227 31.19 4.30 -11.36
C ASP A 227 29.84 5.03 -11.26
N LYS A 228 29.56 5.95 -12.20
CA LYS A 228 28.24 6.61 -12.30
C LYS A 228 27.15 5.61 -12.67
N ILE A 229 27.44 4.65 -13.54
CA ILE A 229 26.51 3.58 -13.93
C ILE A 229 26.11 2.76 -12.69
N ILE A 230 27.08 2.33 -11.88
CA ILE A 230 26.78 1.59 -10.64
C ILE A 230 25.96 2.45 -9.67
N ARG A 231 26.28 3.74 -9.49
CA ARG A 231 25.48 4.63 -8.65
C ARG A 231 24.04 4.76 -9.13
N ARG A 232 23.81 4.89 -10.45
CA ARG A 232 22.46 4.90 -11.02
C ARG A 232 21.74 3.58 -10.77
N LEU A 233 22.41 2.44 -10.95
CA LEU A 233 21.83 1.13 -10.63
C LEU A 233 21.38 1.05 -9.16
N LEU A 234 22.14 1.63 -8.24
CA LEU A 234 21.79 1.69 -6.82
C LEU A 234 20.62 2.63 -6.47
N GLU A 235 20.25 3.58 -7.33
CA GLU A 235 19.06 4.44 -7.12
C GLU A 235 17.76 3.61 -7.08
N THR A 236 17.76 2.43 -7.70
CA THR A 236 16.64 1.47 -7.67
C THR A 236 17.05 0.18 -6.95
N SER A 237 17.41 0.28 -5.68
CA SER A 237 17.95 -0.83 -4.85
C SER A 237 17.08 -2.10 -4.78
N HIS A 238 15.78 -2.00 -5.04
CA HIS A 238 14.86 -3.15 -5.13
C HIS A 238 15.01 -3.95 -6.44
N ALA A 239 15.53 -3.33 -7.50
CA ALA A 239 15.82 -3.96 -8.79
C ALA A 239 17.21 -4.63 -8.76
N ARG A 240 17.31 -5.76 -8.04
CA ARG A 240 18.56 -6.51 -7.88
C ARG A 240 19.00 -7.20 -9.17
N ALA A 241 18.06 -7.64 -10.00
CA ALA A 241 18.35 -8.30 -11.27
C ALA A 241 18.70 -7.25 -12.35
N VAL A 242 19.86 -7.41 -13.01
CA VAL A 242 20.35 -6.51 -14.05
C VAL A 242 20.56 -7.28 -15.35
N ILE A 243 19.76 -6.94 -16.37
CA ILE A 243 19.77 -7.53 -17.71
C ILE A 243 20.83 -6.82 -18.56
N ILE A 244 21.84 -7.53 -19.05
CA ILE A 244 22.98 -6.94 -19.74
C ILE A 244 23.05 -7.37 -21.22
N PHE A 245 22.89 -6.39 -22.11
CA PHE A 245 23.27 -6.46 -23.52
C PHE A 245 24.46 -5.55 -23.77
N ALA A 246 25.65 -6.01 -23.40
CA ALA A 246 26.87 -5.22 -23.49
C ALA A 246 28.00 -6.04 -24.13
N ASN A 247 29.04 -5.35 -24.61
CA ASN A 247 30.24 -6.03 -25.09
C ASN A 247 31.04 -6.62 -23.92
N GLU A 248 31.87 -7.61 -24.21
CA GLU A 248 32.70 -8.32 -23.22
C GLU A 248 33.59 -7.37 -22.40
N ASP A 249 34.22 -6.40 -23.06
CA ASP A 249 35.09 -5.40 -22.40
C ASP A 249 34.29 -4.49 -21.46
N ASP A 250 33.07 -4.12 -21.86
CA ASP A 250 32.17 -3.29 -21.06
C ASP A 250 31.65 -4.05 -19.84
N ILE A 251 31.28 -5.33 -20.00
CA ILE A 251 30.86 -6.21 -18.90
C ILE A 251 31.95 -6.28 -17.84
N ARG A 252 33.20 -6.53 -18.24
CA ARG A 252 34.33 -6.59 -17.32
C ARG A 252 34.46 -5.30 -16.50
N ARG A 253 34.43 -4.14 -17.16
CA ARG A 253 34.54 -2.83 -16.51
C ARG A 253 33.38 -2.52 -15.56
N VAL A 254 32.17 -2.98 -15.89
CA VAL A 254 30.99 -2.89 -15.01
C VAL A 254 31.20 -3.73 -13.75
N LEU A 255 31.68 -4.98 -13.88
CA LEU A 255 31.98 -5.85 -12.74
C LEU A 255 33.12 -5.28 -11.87
N GLU A 256 34.15 -4.70 -12.48
CA GLU A 256 35.24 -4.00 -11.75
C GLU A 256 34.70 -2.78 -10.99
N ALA A 257 33.80 -2.00 -11.58
CA ALA A 257 33.16 -0.87 -10.90
C ALA A 257 32.25 -1.33 -9.75
N ALA A 258 31.50 -2.42 -9.92
CA ALA A 258 30.69 -3.01 -8.85
C ALA A 258 31.55 -3.49 -7.67
N LYS A 259 32.71 -4.12 -7.96
CA LYS A 259 33.71 -4.51 -6.95
C LYS A 259 34.25 -3.29 -6.20
N ARG A 260 34.66 -2.24 -6.93
CA ARG A 260 35.17 -0.99 -6.34
C ARG A 260 34.13 -0.26 -5.47
N ALA A 261 32.84 -0.40 -5.80
CA ALA A 261 31.74 0.15 -5.03
C ALA A 261 31.30 -0.73 -3.84
N ASN A 262 32.01 -1.83 -3.55
CA ASN A 262 31.67 -2.81 -2.51
C ASN A 262 30.25 -3.37 -2.66
N GLN A 263 29.79 -3.59 -3.89
CA GLN A 263 28.45 -4.14 -4.20
C GLN A 263 28.48 -5.62 -4.61
N THR A 264 29.45 -6.38 -4.12
CA THR A 264 29.55 -7.83 -4.36
C THR A 264 28.31 -8.54 -3.79
N GLY A 265 27.66 -9.38 -4.59
CA GLY A 265 26.45 -10.12 -4.19
C GLY A 265 25.15 -9.29 -4.11
N HIS A 266 25.21 -7.96 -4.27
CA HIS A 266 23.99 -7.13 -4.30
C HIS A 266 23.22 -7.34 -5.61
N PHE A 267 23.88 -7.11 -6.74
CA PHE A 267 23.33 -7.28 -8.08
C PHE A 267 23.38 -8.74 -8.51
N ILE A 268 22.34 -9.17 -9.22
CA ILE A 268 22.26 -10.47 -9.86
C ILE A 268 22.29 -10.23 -11.37
N TRP A 269 23.37 -10.64 -12.01
CA TRP A 269 23.60 -10.32 -13.42
C TRP A 269 22.94 -11.35 -14.33
N MET A 270 22.24 -10.87 -15.35
CA MET A 270 21.76 -11.70 -16.45
C MET A 270 22.44 -11.27 -17.75
N GLY A 271 23.41 -12.05 -18.23
CA GLY A 271 24.22 -11.72 -19.41
C GLY A 271 23.70 -12.34 -20.70
N SER A 272 23.76 -11.57 -21.79
CA SER A 272 23.62 -12.05 -23.17
C SER A 272 24.79 -12.96 -23.61
N ASP A 273 24.77 -13.43 -24.85
CA ASP A 273 25.76 -14.33 -25.46
C ASP A 273 27.15 -13.71 -25.64
N SER A 274 27.23 -12.39 -25.60
CA SER A 274 28.52 -11.68 -25.52
C SER A 274 29.33 -12.11 -24.28
N TRP A 275 28.65 -12.37 -23.15
CA TRP A 275 29.21 -12.99 -21.96
C TRP A 275 29.24 -14.52 -22.13
N GLY A 276 28.07 -15.14 -22.28
CA GLY A 276 27.93 -16.59 -22.39
C GLY A 276 28.73 -17.34 -21.33
N SER A 277 29.56 -18.31 -21.75
CA SER A 277 30.41 -19.13 -20.88
C SER A 277 31.88 -18.68 -20.85
N LYS A 278 32.19 -17.43 -21.18
CA LYS A 278 33.58 -16.95 -21.32
C LYS A 278 34.19 -16.57 -19.97
N ILE A 279 35.47 -16.91 -19.78
CA ILE A 279 36.22 -16.61 -18.54
C ILE A 279 36.77 -15.17 -18.54
N ALA A 280 37.12 -14.61 -19.69
CA ALA A 280 37.75 -13.28 -19.81
C ALA A 280 37.02 -12.13 -19.06
N PRO A 281 35.68 -11.97 -19.16
CA PRO A 281 35.00 -10.89 -18.44
C PRO A 281 34.94 -11.08 -16.92
N VAL A 282 35.09 -12.31 -16.41
CA VAL A 282 34.95 -12.63 -14.97
C VAL A 282 36.29 -12.91 -14.27
N LEU A 283 37.39 -12.99 -15.01
CA LEU A 283 38.72 -13.27 -14.47
C LEU A 283 39.13 -12.23 -13.40
N HIS A 284 39.45 -12.69 -12.19
CA HIS A 284 39.72 -11.90 -10.96
C HIS A 284 38.52 -11.16 -10.37
N LEU A 285 37.31 -11.45 -10.86
CA LEU A 285 36.03 -10.86 -10.48
C LEU A 285 35.00 -11.95 -10.14
N GLU A 286 35.47 -13.15 -9.81
CA GLU A 286 34.67 -14.37 -9.67
C GLU A 286 33.58 -14.19 -8.60
N GLU A 287 33.93 -13.60 -7.45
CA GLU A 287 33.00 -13.30 -6.36
C GLU A 287 31.87 -12.33 -6.77
N VAL A 288 32.15 -11.40 -7.69
CA VAL A 288 31.15 -10.42 -8.18
C VAL A 288 30.24 -11.03 -9.23
N ALA A 289 30.77 -11.99 -9.99
CA ALA A 289 30.04 -12.73 -11.01
C ALA A 289 29.27 -13.93 -10.44
N GLU A 290 29.47 -14.31 -9.19
CA GLU A 290 28.78 -15.44 -8.56
C GLU A 290 27.25 -15.33 -8.70
N GLY A 291 26.60 -16.41 -9.09
CA GLY A 291 25.15 -16.48 -9.30
C GLY A 291 24.65 -15.85 -10.60
N SER A 292 25.53 -15.25 -11.41
CA SER A 292 25.16 -14.67 -12.71
C SER A 292 24.58 -15.73 -13.64
N VAL A 293 23.47 -15.41 -14.30
CA VAL A 293 22.84 -16.28 -15.30
C VAL A 293 23.21 -15.76 -16.68
N THR A 294 23.76 -16.61 -17.53
CA THR A 294 24.13 -16.22 -18.90
C THR A 294 23.51 -17.17 -19.90
N ILE A 295 23.30 -16.66 -21.11
CA ILE A 295 22.74 -17.43 -22.21
C ILE A 295 23.74 -17.52 -23.34
N LEU A 296 23.73 -18.62 -24.08
CA LEU A 296 24.64 -18.83 -25.18
C LEU A 296 23.95 -19.64 -26.28
N PRO A 297 24.04 -19.23 -27.56
CA PRO A 297 23.55 -20.05 -28.66
C PRO A 297 24.16 -21.44 -28.60
N LYS A 298 23.33 -22.46 -28.78
CA LYS A 298 23.76 -23.85 -28.72
C LYS A 298 24.86 -24.09 -29.76
N ARG A 299 26.02 -24.54 -29.30
CA ARG A 299 27.21 -24.75 -30.12
C ARG A 299 27.96 -26.01 -29.70
N VAL A 300 28.69 -26.60 -30.65
CA VAL A 300 29.51 -27.80 -30.45
C VAL A 300 30.91 -27.54 -30.98
N SER A 301 31.93 -28.06 -30.29
CA SER A 301 33.31 -27.96 -30.77
C SER A 301 33.55 -28.88 -31.96
N VAL A 302 34.20 -28.35 -32.99
CA VAL A 302 34.48 -29.08 -34.23
C VAL A 302 35.86 -29.74 -34.12
N ARG A 303 35.89 -31.03 -33.74
CA ARG A 303 37.14 -31.81 -33.58
C ARG A 303 38.04 -31.84 -34.82
N GLY A 304 37.44 -31.73 -36.01
CA GLY A 304 38.19 -31.63 -37.27
C GLY A 304 39.03 -30.34 -37.34
N PHE A 305 38.46 -29.23 -36.89
CA PHE A 305 39.13 -27.95 -36.84
C PHE A 305 40.24 -27.92 -35.79
N ASP A 306 40.04 -28.55 -34.62
CA ASP A 306 41.07 -28.62 -33.57
C ASP A 306 42.36 -29.27 -34.07
N ARG A 307 42.21 -30.40 -34.77
CA ARG A 307 43.34 -31.12 -35.40
C ARG A 307 43.98 -30.27 -36.50
N TYR A 308 43.15 -29.64 -37.34
CA TYR A 308 43.62 -28.74 -38.39
C TYR A 308 44.47 -27.59 -37.81
N PHE A 309 43.95 -26.86 -36.82
CA PHE A 309 44.56 -25.64 -36.30
C PHE A 309 45.83 -25.96 -35.51
N SER A 310 45.79 -27.00 -34.66
CA SER A 310 46.96 -27.43 -33.88
C SER A 310 48.12 -27.92 -34.75
N SER A 311 47.83 -28.41 -35.97
CA SER A 311 48.86 -28.83 -36.94
C SER A 311 49.52 -27.67 -37.68
N ARG A 312 49.01 -26.43 -37.57
CA ARG A 312 49.54 -25.27 -38.30
C ARG A 312 50.87 -24.79 -37.73
N THR A 313 51.77 -24.43 -38.63
CA THR A 313 53.13 -23.92 -38.37
C THR A 313 53.44 -22.80 -39.35
N LEU A 314 54.47 -22.00 -39.08
CA LEU A 314 54.88 -20.91 -39.99
C LEU A 314 55.29 -21.41 -41.38
N ASP A 315 55.77 -22.65 -41.49
CA ASP A 315 56.16 -23.24 -42.77
C ASP A 315 54.96 -23.69 -43.60
N ASN A 316 53.94 -24.27 -42.95
CA ASN A 316 52.79 -24.86 -43.64
C ASN A 316 51.62 -23.88 -43.84
N ASN A 317 51.65 -22.70 -43.21
CA ASN A 317 50.58 -21.71 -43.31
C ASN A 317 51.08 -20.36 -43.84
N ARG A 318 51.55 -20.35 -45.09
CA ARG A 318 51.94 -19.11 -45.78
C ARG A 318 50.78 -18.35 -46.41
N ARG A 319 49.61 -18.98 -46.51
CA ARG A 319 48.40 -18.36 -47.08
C ARG A 319 47.78 -17.30 -46.17
N ASN A 320 47.95 -17.43 -44.86
CA ASN A 320 47.48 -16.44 -43.89
C ASN A 320 48.60 -15.46 -43.54
N ILE A 321 48.50 -14.25 -44.06
CA ILE A 321 49.50 -13.20 -43.87
C ILE A 321 49.63 -12.72 -42.41
N TRP A 322 48.57 -12.88 -41.61
CA TRP A 322 48.55 -12.51 -40.20
C TRP A 322 48.98 -13.66 -39.27
N PHE A 323 49.27 -14.84 -39.81
CA PHE A 323 49.67 -15.99 -38.99
C PHE A 323 51.04 -15.81 -38.34
N ALA A 324 51.94 -15.05 -38.98
CA ALA A 324 53.24 -14.70 -38.41
C ALA A 324 53.09 -13.81 -37.16
N GLU A 325 52.21 -12.81 -37.22
CA GLU A 325 51.91 -11.93 -36.09
C GLU A 325 51.21 -12.70 -34.96
N PHE A 326 50.26 -13.57 -35.31
CA PHE A 326 49.65 -14.50 -34.36
C PHE A 326 50.68 -15.37 -33.65
N TRP A 327 51.68 -15.90 -34.37
CA TRP A 327 52.71 -16.75 -33.79
C TRP A 327 53.57 -16.02 -32.76
N GLU A 328 53.98 -14.78 -33.07
CA GLU A 328 54.73 -13.93 -32.13
C GLU A 328 53.93 -13.68 -30.85
N GLU A 329 52.65 -13.35 -31.00
CA GLU A 329 51.76 -13.00 -29.90
C GLU A 329 51.35 -14.23 -29.08
N ASN A 330 51.18 -15.40 -29.71
CA ASN A 330 50.77 -16.64 -29.06
C ASN A 330 51.88 -17.28 -28.22
N PHE A 331 53.13 -17.24 -28.70
CA PHE A 331 54.28 -17.83 -28.01
C PHE A 331 55.16 -16.78 -27.29
N HIS A 332 54.72 -15.52 -27.24
CA HIS A 332 55.43 -14.39 -26.65
C HIS A 332 56.90 -14.30 -27.12
N CYS A 333 57.09 -14.43 -28.43
CA CYS A 333 58.41 -14.46 -29.07
C CYS A 333 58.46 -13.50 -30.26
N LYS A 334 59.67 -13.20 -30.77
CA LYS A 334 59.85 -12.37 -31.97
C LYS A 334 60.54 -13.13 -33.09
N LEU A 335 60.02 -12.99 -34.32
CA LEU A 335 60.55 -13.58 -35.56
C LEU A 335 61.68 -12.74 -36.15
N SER A 336 61.58 -11.40 -36.05
CA SER A 336 62.58 -10.48 -36.61
C SER A 336 63.80 -10.30 -35.70
N ARG A 337 65.00 -10.47 -36.27
CA ARG A 337 66.29 -10.22 -35.61
C ARG A 337 66.51 -8.75 -35.24
N HIS A 338 65.91 -7.81 -35.98
CA HIS A 338 66.04 -6.36 -35.73
C HIS A 338 65.19 -5.88 -34.55
N ALA A 339 64.18 -6.66 -34.15
CA ALA A 339 63.30 -6.35 -33.01
C ALA A 339 63.90 -6.78 -31.66
N LEU A 340 64.88 -7.69 -31.64
CA LEU A 340 65.62 -8.07 -30.44
C LEU A 340 66.68 -6.99 -30.12
N ARG A 341 66.30 -5.96 -29.36
CA ARG A 341 67.30 -5.06 -28.73
C ARG A 341 68.12 -5.88 -27.72
N LYS A 342 69.46 -5.74 -27.76
CA LYS A 342 70.37 -6.31 -26.74
C LYS A 342 69.92 -5.81 -25.36
N GLY A 343 69.49 -6.72 -24.49
CA GLY A 343 68.98 -6.43 -23.14
C GLY A 343 67.48 -6.61 -22.93
N SER A 344 66.70 -6.93 -23.97
CA SER A 344 65.28 -7.33 -23.81
C SER A 344 65.17 -8.82 -23.44
N SER A 345 64.29 -9.17 -22.50
CA SER A 345 64.01 -10.55 -22.05
C SER A 345 63.18 -11.38 -23.04
N ILE A 346 62.99 -10.88 -24.27
CA ILE A 346 62.08 -11.45 -25.27
C ILE A 346 62.79 -12.56 -26.06
N LYS A 347 62.20 -13.77 -26.06
CA LYS A 347 62.75 -14.95 -26.74
C LYS A 347 62.59 -14.85 -28.26
N LYS A 348 63.56 -15.38 -29.02
CA LYS A 348 63.43 -15.56 -30.47
C LYS A 348 62.57 -16.79 -30.76
N CYS A 349 61.61 -16.68 -31.70
CA CYS A 349 60.84 -17.84 -32.16
C CYS A 349 61.74 -18.84 -32.90
N THR A 350 61.61 -20.13 -32.59
CA THR A 350 62.45 -21.22 -33.12
C THR A 350 61.75 -22.07 -34.17
N ASN A 351 60.46 -21.82 -34.44
CA ASN A 351 59.57 -22.58 -35.32
C ASN A 351 59.41 -24.07 -34.92
N ARG A 352 59.88 -24.42 -33.72
CA ARG A 352 59.67 -25.72 -33.08
C ARG A 352 58.47 -25.71 -32.16
N GLU A 353 57.95 -24.52 -31.85
CA GLU A 353 56.78 -24.35 -30.99
C GLU A 353 55.55 -25.05 -31.62
N ARG A 354 54.67 -25.59 -30.79
CA ARG A 354 53.45 -26.29 -31.21
C ARG A 354 52.23 -25.76 -30.46
N ILE A 355 51.18 -25.44 -31.22
CA ILE A 355 49.91 -24.96 -30.67
C ILE A 355 49.25 -26.11 -29.89
N GLY A 356 48.79 -25.84 -28.67
CA GLY A 356 48.21 -26.83 -27.77
C GLY A 356 49.22 -27.59 -26.91
N GLN A 357 50.51 -27.55 -27.25
CA GLN A 357 51.60 -28.13 -26.44
C GLN A 357 52.41 -27.05 -25.73
N ASP A 358 52.95 -26.10 -26.50
CA ASP A 358 53.76 -24.98 -25.99
C ASP A 358 52.92 -23.71 -25.75
N SER A 359 51.65 -23.71 -26.17
CA SER A 359 50.67 -22.66 -25.89
C SER A 359 49.31 -23.28 -25.56
N SER A 360 48.54 -22.65 -24.67
CA SER A 360 47.15 -23.03 -24.42
C SER A 360 46.31 -22.86 -25.69
N TYR A 361 45.51 -23.88 -26.04
CA TYR A 361 44.57 -23.82 -27.15
C TYR A 361 43.18 -24.22 -26.66
N GLU A 362 42.24 -23.30 -26.82
CA GLU A 362 40.81 -23.56 -26.69
C GLU A 362 40.11 -23.05 -27.95
N GLN A 363 39.24 -23.88 -28.53
CA GLN A 363 38.53 -23.53 -29.75
C GLN A 363 37.55 -22.38 -29.47
N GLU A 364 37.57 -21.34 -30.30
CA GLU A 364 36.61 -20.24 -30.17
C GLU A 364 35.24 -20.73 -30.62
N GLY A 365 34.23 -20.58 -29.77
CA GLY A 365 32.96 -21.27 -30.04
C GLY A 365 32.06 -20.65 -31.12
N LYS A 366 32.48 -19.61 -31.87
CA LYS A 366 31.81 -19.22 -33.14
C LYS A 366 32.46 -19.86 -34.36
N VAL A 367 33.51 -20.67 -34.20
CA VAL A 367 34.13 -21.45 -35.29
C VAL A 367 33.10 -22.30 -36.03
N GLN A 368 32.20 -22.97 -35.31
CA GLN A 368 31.13 -23.77 -35.92
C GLN A 368 30.27 -22.92 -36.87
N PHE A 369 29.81 -21.75 -36.41
CA PHE A 369 28.97 -20.85 -37.21
C PHE A 369 29.70 -20.30 -38.43
N VAL A 370 31.01 -20.07 -38.37
CA VAL A 370 31.78 -19.68 -39.56
C VAL A 370 31.78 -20.80 -40.60
N ILE A 371 32.04 -22.03 -40.15
CA ILE A 371 32.02 -23.21 -41.02
C ILE A 371 30.62 -23.39 -41.64
N ASP A 372 29.58 -23.35 -40.81
CA ASP A 372 28.19 -23.51 -41.25
C ASP A 372 27.79 -22.41 -42.27
N ALA A 373 28.26 -21.17 -42.12
CA ALA A 373 28.02 -20.10 -43.09
C ALA A 373 28.68 -20.35 -44.45
N VAL A 374 29.91 -20.88 -44.46
CA VAL A 374 30.63 -21.24 -45.69
C VAL A 374 29.96 -22.45 -46.36
N TYR A 375 29.56 -23.46 -45.59
CA TYR A 375 28.80 -24.60 -46.11
C TYR A 375 27.43 -24.19 -46.65
N ALA A 376 26.73 -23.25 -46.00
CA ALA A 376 25.47 -22.72 -46.52
C ALA A 376 25.65 -22.10 -47.91
N MET A 377 26.74 -21.32 -48.11
CA MET A 377 27.09 -20.79 -49.42
C MET A 377 27.44 -21.89 -50.43
N GLY A 378 28.23 -22.89 -50.02
CA GLY A 378 28.58 -24.04 -50.86
C GLY A 378 27.36 -24.86 -51.32
N HIS A 379 26.45 -25.18 -50.39
CA HIS A 379 25.20 -25.88 -50.69
C HIS A 379 24.27 -25.04 -51.57
N ALA A 380 24.19 -23.73 -51.35
CA ALA A 380 23.41 -22.83 -52.19
C ALA A 380 23.93 -22.81 -53.64
N LEU A 381 25.25 -22.66 -53.81
CA LEU A 381 25.90 -22.70 -55.13
C LEU A 381 25.73 -24.07 -55.80
N HIS A 382 25.80 -25.16 -55.03
CA HIS A 382 25.60 -26.50 -55.54
C HIS A 382 24.17 -26.74 -56.03
N ASN A 383 23.17 -26.30 -55.26
CA ASN A 383 21.77 -26.40 -55.66
C ASN A 383 21.46 -25.50 -56.88
N MET A 384 22.07 -24.32 -56.93
CA MET A 384 22.01 -23.42 -58.08
C MET A 384 22.63 -24.07 -59.33
N HIS A 385 23.79 -24.72 -59.21
CA HIS A 385 24.44 -25.43 -60.30
C HIS A 385 23.62 -26.62 -60.79
N LYS A 386 23.08 -27.44 -59.88
CA LYS A 386 22.19 -28.56 -60.23
C LYS A 386 20.97 -28.11 -61.04
N ASN A 387 20.41 -26.95 -60.72
CA ASN A 387 19.24 -26.41 -61.42
C ASN A 387 19.62 -25.73 -62.75
N LEU A 388 20.64 -24.87 -62.77
CA LEU A 388 20.98 -24.04 -63.93
C LEU A 388 21.91 -24.71 -64.95
N CYS A 389 22.72 -25.68 -64.51
CA CYS A 389 23.76 -26.34 -65.28
C CYS A 389 23.59 -27.88 -65.28
N PRO A 390 22.40 -28.44 -65.58
CA PRO A 390 22.17 -29.89 -65.48
C PRO A 390 23.11 -30.65 -66.43
N GLY A 391 23.81 -31.66 -65.89
CA GLY A 391 24.70 -32.54 -66.65
C GLY A 391 25.99 -31.90 -67.16
N LYS A 392 26.30 -30.64 -66.79
CA LYS A 392 27.58 -30.00 -67.12
C LYS A 392 28.60 -30.19 -66.00
N VAL A 393 29.84 -30.47 -66.39
CA VAL A 393 30.99 -30.53 -65.48
C VAL A 393 31.62 -29.14 -65.39
N GLY A 394 31.91 -28.68 -64.17
CA GLY A 394 32.47 -27.35 -63.92
C GLY A 394 31.44 -26.21 -64.06
N LEU A 395 31.93 -24.97 -63.99
CA LEU A 395 31.09 -23.77 -64.05
C LEU A 395 30.51 -23.57 -65.46
N CYS A 396 29.19 -23.39 -65.57
CA CYS A 396 28.54 -23.15 -66.86
C CYS A 396 28.27 -21.66 -67.11
N SER A 397 28.03 -21.29 -68.37
CA SER A 397 27.79 -19.89 -68.79
C SER A 397 26.58 -19.21 -68.12
N ARG A 398 25.61 -19.98 -67.58
CA ARG A 398 24.49 -19.42 -66.80
C ARG A 398 24.86 -19.00 -65.38
N MET A 399 26.05 -19.39 -64.92
CA MET A 399 26.61 -19.05 -63.61
C MET A 399 27.89 -18.21 -63.73
N ASP A 400 28.27 -17.78 -64.94
CA ASP A 400 29.42 -16.89 -65.16
C ASP A 400 28.97 -15.60 -65.88
N PRO A 401 28.67 -14.50 -65.14
CA PRO A 401 28.79 -14.35 -63.68
C PRO A 401 27.58 -14.90 -62.91
N VAL A 402 27.80 -15.22 -61.62
CA VAL A 402 26.74 -15.64 -60.69
C VAL A 402 25.83 -14.45 -60.37
N ASP A 403 24.52 -14.58 -60.59
CA ASP A 403 23.52 -13.59 -60.18
C ASP A 403 23.22 -13.72 -58.68
N GLY A 404 23.50 -12.65 -57.93
CA GLY A 404 23.31 -12.64 -56.48
C GLY A 404 21.84 -12.63 -56.04
N VAL A 405 20.90 -12.13 -56.85
CA VAL A 405 19.45 -12.20 -56.55
C VAL A 405 18.99 -13.65 -56.58
N GLU A 406 19.44 -14.39 -57.60
CA GLU A 406 19.10 -15.79 -57.77
C GLU A 406 19.80 -16.64 -56.71
N LEU A 407 21.09 -16.38 -56.44
CA LEU A 407 21.84 -17.03 -55.36
C LEU A 407 21.17 -16.87 -53.99
N LEU A 408 20.63 -15.68 -53.67
CA LEU A 408 19.94 -15.44 -52.40
C LEU A 408 18.74 -16.37 -52.19
N LYS A 409 17.99 -16.72 -53.24
CA LYS A 409 16.87 -17.67 -53.15
C LYS A 409 17.36 -19.08 -52.78
N TYR A 410 18.49 -19.49 -53.34
CA TYR A 410 19.12 -20.77 -52.98
C TYR A 410 19.69 -20.74 -51.56
N ILE A 411 20.25 -19.61 -51.12
CA ILE A 411 20.73 -19.43 -49.74
C ILE A 411 19.56 -19.60 -48.75
N ARG A 412 18.43 -18.92 -48.96
CA ARG A 412 17.29 -18.97 -48.03
C ARG A 412 16.56 -20.32 -48.01
N SER A 413 16.80 -21.19 -48.98
CA SER A 413 16.17 -22.52 -49.09
C SER A 413 17.11 -23.68 -48.72
N VAL A 414 18.34 -23.41 -48.27
CA VAL A 414 19.25 -24.49 -47.84
C VAL A 414 18.70 -25.21 -46.60
N ASN A 415 18.86 -26.52 -46.61
CA ASN A 415 18.60 -27.38 -45.47
C ASN A 415 19.62 -28.53 -45.50
N PHE A 416 20.58 -28.48 -44.59
CA PHE A 416 21.61 -29.51 -44.45
C PHE A 416 22.01 -29.68 -43.00
N SER A 417 22.63 -30.81 -42.69
CA SER A 417 23.27 -31.02 -41.38
C SER A 417 24.69 -30.49 -41.44
N GLY A 418 25.02 -29.51 -40.59
CA GLY A 418 26.39 -29.02 -40.45
C GLY A 418 27.34 -30.10 -39.92
N ILE A 419 28.66 -29.81 -39.95
CA ILE A 419 29.70 -30.75 -39.49
C ILE A 419 29.50 -31.15 -38.02
N ALA A 420 28.88 -30.28 -37.23
CA ALA A 420 28.56 -30.51 -35.82
C ALA A 420 27.28 -31.36 -35.59
N GLY A 421 26.57 -31.77 -36.65
CA GLY A 421 25.30 -32.52 -36.56
C GLY A 421 24.08 -31.64 -36.28
N THR A 422 24.24 -30.32 -36.25
CA THR A 422 23.13 -29.36 -36.10
C THR A 422 22.54 -28.99 -37.46
N PRO A 423 21.21 -28.97 -37.62
CA PRO A 423 20.58 -28.55 -38.87
C PRO A 423 20.80 -27.05 -39.09
N VAL A 424 21.19 -26.67 -40.30
CA VAL A 424 21.37 -25.28 -40.74
C VAL A 424 20.24 -24.95 -41.71
N THR A 425 19.37 -24.03 -41.28
CA THR A 425 18.18 -23.58 -42.02
C THR A 425 17.93 -22.11 -41.73
N PHE A 426 17.28 -21.40 -42.66
CA PHE A 426 16.88 -20.00 -42.49
C PHE A 426 15.35 -19.85 -42.48
N ASN A 427 14.86 -18.88 -41.73
CA ASN A 427 13.45 -18.44 -41.81
C ASN A 427 13.25 -17.43 -42.97
N GLU A 428 12.04 -16.91 -43.11
CA GLU A 428 11.69 -15.92 -44.15
C GLU A 428 12.53 -14.62 -44.09
N ASN A 429 13.04 -14.27 -42.91
CA ASN A 429 13.90 -13.11 -42.67
C ASN A 429 15.39 -13.42 -42.86
N GLY A 430 15.76 -14.65 -43.21
CA GLY A 430 17.16 -15.05 -43.34
C GLY A 430 17.85 -15.33 -42.00
N ASP A 431 17.09 -15.54 -40.92
CA ASP A 431 17.62 -15.86 -39.58
C ASP A 431 17.60 -17.36 -39.29
N ALA A 432 18.60 -17.83 -38.53
CA ALA A 432 18.57 -19.16 -37.94
C ALA A 432 17.60 -19.23 -36.74
N PRO A 433 16.98 -20.39 -36.47
CA PRO A 433 16.08 -20.57 -35.33
C PRO A 433 16.79 -20.45 -33.97
N GLY A 434 16.08 -19.93 -32.97
CA GLY A 434 16.59 -19.71 -31.61
C GLY A 434 16.78 -21.01 -30.82
N ARG A 435 18.02 -21.33 -30.47
CA ARG A 435 18.36 -22.45 -29.58
C ARG A 435 19.48 -22.02 -28.63
N TYR A 436 19.22 -22.05 -27.32
CA TYR A 436 20.16 -21.55 -26.33
C TYR A 436 20.41 -22.57 -25.21
N ASP A 437 21.65 -22.64 -24.75
CA ASP A 437 22.00 -23.22 -23.47
C ASP A 437 22.09 -22.11 -22.42
N ILE A 438 21.59 -22.38 -21.22
CA ILE A 438 21.54 -21.43 -20.11
C ILE A 438 22.54 -21.88 -19.06
N TYR A 439 23.45 -20.98 -18.72
CA TYR A 439 24.52 -21.21 -17.76
C TYR A 439 24.29 -20.37 -16.51
N GLN A 440 24.79 -20.87 -15.38
CA GLN A 440 25.01 -20.06 -14.19
C GLN A 440 26.47 -20.14 -13.78
N TYR A 441 27.04 -19.01 -13.40
CA TYR A 441 28.36 -18.95 -12.81
C TYR A 441 28.29 -19.32 -11.33
N GLN A 442 28.86 -20.47 -10.97
CA GLN A 442 28.78 -21.04 -9.61
C GLN A 442 30.18 -21.20 -9.03
N ILE A 443 30.33 -20.91 -7.74
CA ILE A 443 31.55 -21.19 -6.98
C ILE A 443 31.23 -22.35 -6.03
N ARG A 444 31.76 -23.54 -6.32
CA ARG A 444 31.56 -24.73 -5.48
C ARG A 444 32.90 -25.13 -4.88
N ASN A 445 33.01 -25.22 -3.55
CA ASN A 445 34.27 -25.58 -2.87
C ASN A 445 35.49 -24.77 -3.38
N SER A 446 35.32 -23.46 -3.57
CA SER A 446 36.34 -22.53 -4.10
C SER A 446 36.78 -22.78 -5.56
N THR A 447 36.11 -23.66 -6.31
CA THR A 447 36.30 -23.77 -7.77
C THR A 447 35.19 -23.03 -8.51
N PRO A 448 35.51 -21.96 -9.26
CA PRO A 448 34.55 -21.26 -10.10
C PRO A 448 34.33 -22.00 -11.43
N GLU A 449 33.07 -22.23 -11.80
CA GLU A 449 32.72 -22.85 -13.09
C GLU A 449 31.40 -22.32 -13.66
N TYR A 450 31.26 -22.36 -14.98
CA TYR A 450 29.98 -22.19 -15.66
C TYR A 450 29.25 -23.52 -15.73
N LYS A 451 28.12 -23.63 -15.04
CA LYS A 451 27.30 -24.83 -15.02
C LYS A 451 26.06 -24.65 -15.88
N VAL A 452 25.75 -25.63 -16.73
CA VAL A 452 24.50 -25.65 -17.50
C VAL A 452 23.33 -25.91 -16.54
N ILE A 453 22.40 -24.97 -16.48
CA ILE A 453 21.20 -25.04 -15.63
C ILE A 453 19.91 -25.21 -16.43
N GLY A 454 19.95 -25.03 -17.74
CA GLY A 454 18.76 -25.16 -18.58
C GLY A 454 19.03 -25.02 -20.06
N GLN A 455 17.97 -25.18 -20.84
CA GLN A 455 17.97 -24.99 -22.29
C GLN A 455 16.70 -24.26 -22.70
N TRP A 456 16.79 -23.52 -23.81
CA TRP A 456 15.66 -22.84 -24.42
C TRP A 456 15.55 -23.23 -25.90
N THR A 457 14.40 -23.79 -26.27
CA THR A 457 14.04 -24.16 -27.64
C THR A 457 12.55 -23.85 -27.82
N ASP A 458 12.23 -22.60 -28.16
CA ASP A 458 10.88 -21.99 -28.13
C ASP A 458 10.20 -21.95 -26.74
N HIS A 459 10.52 -22.90 -25.88
CA HIS A 459 10.11 -22.97 -24.48
C HIS A 459 11.33 -23.12 -23.56
N LEU A 460 11.19 -22.60 -22.34
CA LEU A 460 12.22 -22.65 -21.31
C LEU A 460 12.16 -23.95 -20.50
N HIS A 461 13.29 -24.67 -20.44
CA HIS A 461 13.51 -25.77 -19.52
C HIS A 461 14.62 -25.42 -18.53
N LEU A 462 14.25 -24.95 -17.34
CA LEU A 462 15.18 -24.47 -16.31
C LEU A 462 15.16 -25.39 -15.08
N LYS A 463 16.34 -25.82 -14.62
CA LYS A 463 16.52 -26.61 -13.39
C LYS A 463 16.83 -25.70 -12.21
N VAL A 464 15.81 -25.05 -11.66
CA VAL A 464 15.94 -24.06 -10.57
C VAL A 464 16.62 -24.66 -9.33
N GLU A 465 16.39 -25.94 -9.04
CA GLU A 465 16.98 -26.68 -7.91
C GLU A 465 18.51 -26.77 -7.96
N ASN A 466 19.10 -26.70 -9.16
CA ASN A 466 20.55 -26.77 -9.37
C ASN A 466 21.25 -25.42 -9.27
N MET A 467 20.50 -24.34 -9.03
CA MET A 467 21.03 -22.98 -9.00
C MET A 467 21.63 -22.65 -7.62
N LEU A 468 22.75 -21.92 -7.63
CA LEU A 468 23.44 -21.43 -6.44
C LEU A 468 23.55 -19.91 -6.51
N TRP A 469 23.31 -19.25 -5.38
CA TRP A 469 23.32 -17.79 -5.28
C TRP A 469 24.45 -17.30 -4.35
N PRO A 470 24.84 -16.02 -4.45
CA PRO A 470 25.92 -15.47 -3.64
C PRO A 470 25.73 -15.75 -2.14
N GLY A 471 26.79 -16.19 -1.46
CA GLY A 471 26.75 -16.57 -0.04
C GLY A 471 26.37 -18.03 0.22
N GLY A 472 26.38 -18.90 -0.81
CA GLY A 472 26.20 -20.35 -0.67
C GLY A 472 24.76 -20.81 -0.43
N GLY A 473 23.79 -19.89 -0.51
CA GLY A 473 22.38 -20.20 -0.32
C GLY A 473 21.70 -20.76 -1.58
N SER A 474 20.84 -21.76 -1.41
CA SER A 474 19.87 -22.17 -2.45
C SER A 474 18.65 -21.24 -2.52
N GLN A 475 18.52 -20.30 -1.56
CA GLN A 475 17.40 -19.37 -1.55
C GLN A 475 17.58 -18.32 -2.64
N GLN A 476 16.59 -18.27 -3.53
CA GLN A 476 16.59 -17.37 -4.66
C GLN A 476 16.44 -15.89 -4.23
N PRO A 477 17.28 -14.97 -4.73
CA PRO A 477 17.15 -13.55 -4.43
C PRO A 477 15.88 -12.99 -5.08
N SER A 478 15.15 -12.15 -4.34
CA SER A 478 13.97 -11.46 -4.85
C SER A 478 14.35 -10.16 -5.57
N SER A 479 13.82 -9.94 -6.77
CA SER A 479 13.87 -8.67 -7.50
C SER A 479 12.45 -8.22 -7.79
N ILE A 480 11.84 -7.56 -6.79
CA ILE A 480 10.45 -7.11 -6.80
C ILE A 480 10.33 -5.66 -6.39
N CYS A 481 9.44 -4.91 -7.02
CA CYS A 481 9.29 -3.48 -6.74
C CYS A 481 8.65 -3.22 -5.37
N SER A 482 7.47 -3.80 -5.17
CA SER A 482 6.66 -3.62 -3.98
C SER A 482 6.35 -4.97 -3.34
N LEU A 483 6.48 -5.03 -2.02
CA LEU A 483 6.05 -6.20 -1.26
C LEU A 483 4.52 -6.34 -1.29
N PRO A 484 3.99 -7.56 -1.08
CA PRO A 484 2.56 -7.76 -0.85
C PRO A 484 2.09 -6.90 0.34
N CYS A 485 0.95 -6.23 0.17
CA CYS A 485 0.36 -5.41 1.23
C CYS A 485 -0.18 -6.26 2.38
N LYS A 486 -0.21 -5.69 3.59
CA LYS A 486 -0.74 -6.40 4.75
C LYS A 486 -2.28 -6.46 4.69
N PRO A 487 -2.91 -7.41 5.40
CA PRO A 487 -4.36 -7.41 5.56
C PRO A 487 -4.85 -6.07 6.14
N GLY A 488 -5.93 -5.52 5.58
CA GLY A 488 -6.45 -4.19 5.92
C GLY A 488 -5.85 -3.05 5.10
N GLU A 489 -4.93 -3.33 4.18
CA GLU A 489 -4.35 -2.37 3.25
C GLU A 489 -4.74 -2.71 1.81
N ARG A 490 -4.88 -1.68 0.98
CA ARG A 490 -5.10 -1.81 -0.47
C ARG A 490 -3.86 -1.40 -1.25
N LYS A 491 -3.66 -2.00 -2.41
CA LYS A 491 -2.65 -1.66 -3.41
C LYS A 491 -3.10 -0.42 -4.18
N LYS A 492 -2.26 0.61 -4.18
CA LYS A 492 -2.38 1.78 -5.04
C LYS A 492 -1.21 1.81 -6.02
N LEU A 493 -1.51 1.58 -7.30
CA LEU A 493 -0.51 1.53 -8.35
C LEU A 493 0.24 2.87 -8.48
N VAL A 494 1.56 2.79 -8.68
CA VAL A 494 2.40 3.95 -8.98
C VAL A 494 2.16 4.36 -10.42
N LYS A 495 1.89 5.65 -10.66
CA LYS A 495 1.65 6.16 -12.01
C LYS A 495 2.90 5.93 -12.89
N GLY A 496 2.71 5.25 -14.02
CA GLY A 496 3.77 4.99 -15.00
C GLY A 496 4.56 3.68 -14.80
N ILE A 497 4.42 2.99 -13.65
CA ILE A 497 5.11 1.71 -13.41
C ILE A 497 4.11 0.67 -12.87
N PRO A 498 3.55 -0.20 -13.72
CA PRO A 498 2.42 -1.06 -13.35
C PRO A 498 2.75 -2.14 -12.30
N CYS A 499 4.01 -2.56 -12.15
CA CYS A 499 4.41 -3.57 -11.17
C CYS A 499 4.69 -2.99 -9.77
N CYS A 500 4.63 -1.66 -9.61
CA CYS A 500 4.90 -0.99 -8.35
C CYS A 500 3.58 -0.47 -7.76
N TRP A 501 3.40 -0.71 -6.47
CA TRP A 501 2.27 -0.19 -5.70
C TRP A 501 2.68 0.30 -4.32
N HIS A 502 1.93 1.26 -3.79
CA HIS A 502 1.96 1.62 -2.39
C HIS A 502 0.82 0.94 -1.65
N CYS A 503 1.09 0.50 -0.44
CA CYS A 503 0.06 -0.05 0.43
C CYS A 503 -0.57 1.09 1.23
N GLU A 504 -1.86 1.32 1.03
CA GLU A 504 -2.64 2.30 1.77
C GLU A 504 -3.62 1.58 2.69
N ARG A 505 -3.58 1.89 3.99
CA ARG A 505 -4.53 1.32 4.96
C ARG A 505 -5.95 1.81 4.70
N CYS A 506 -6.93 0.91 4.77
CA CYS A 506 -8.33 1.30 4.80
C CYS A 506 -8.63 2.00 6.12
N ASP A 507 -8.97 3.30 6.08
CA ASP A 507 -9.11 4.13 7.28
C ASP A 507 -10.57 4.43 7.65
N GLY A 508 -10.81 4.78 8.91
CA GLY A 508 -12.12 5.06 9.47
C GLY A 508 -13.02 3.83 9.42
N TYR A 509 -14.28 4.00 8.98
CA TYR A 509 -15.26 2.91 8.88
C TYR A 509 -15.11 2.08 7.59
N GLN A 510 -13.90 2.00 7.03
CA GLN A 510 -13.62 1.21 5.83
C GLN A 510 -12.92 -0.10 6.16
N TYR A 511 -13.23 -1.12 5.37
CA TYR A 511 -12.56 -2.41 5.36
C TYR A 511 -12.10 -2.75 3.94
N GLN A 512 -11.11 -3.64 3.85
CA GLN A 512 -10.56 -4.17 2.62
C GLN A 512 -11.56 -5.14 1.99
N LEU A 513 -12.09 -4.80 0.82
CA LEU A 513 -12.95 -5.69 0.04
C LEU A 513 -12.09 -6.59 -0.86
N ASP A 514 -11.22 -5.95 -1.64
CA ASP A 514 -10.30 -6.58 -2.57
C ASP A 514 -8.89 -6.01 -2.37
N GLU A 515 -7.90 -6.57 -3.09
CA GLU A 515 -6.53 -6.04 -3.06
C GLU A 515 -6.41 -4.57 -3.49
N PHE A 516 -7.38 -4.02 -4.24
CA PHE A 516 -7.32 -2.66 -4.78
C PHE A 516 -8.35 -1.69 -4.19
N HIS A 517 -9.36 -2.18 -3.46
CA HIS A 517 -10.52 -1.38 -3.08
C HIS A 517 -10.87 -1.52 -1.59
N CYS A 518 -11.11 -0.39 -0.94
CA CYS A 518 -11.70 -0.31 0.40
C CYS A 518 -13.18 0.07 0.30
N LYS A 519 -14.03 -0.55 1.11
CA LYS A 519 -15.48 -0.28 1.18
C LYS A 519 -15.88 0.15 2.59
N ARG A 520 -16.88 1.02 2.72
CA ARG A 520 -17.42 1.44 4.03
C ARG A 520 -18.35 0.37 4.63
N CYS A 521 -18.24 0.16 5.94
CA CYS A 521 -19.16 -0.66 6.73
C CYS A 521 -20.56 -0.03 6.82
N HIS A 522 -21.56 -0.84 7.14
CA HIS A 522 -22.92 -0.37 7.36
C HIS A 522 -23.02 0.54 8.61
N PHE A 523 -24.09 1.32 8.73
CA PHE A 523 -24.18 2.36 9.77
C PHE A 523 -24.15 1.80 11.20
N ASN A 524 -24.72 0.62 11.43
CA ASN A 524 -24.73 -0.11 12.70
C ASN A 524 -23.44 -0.93 12.96
N GLU A 525 -22.45 -0.84 12.08
CA GLU A 525 -21.23 -1.65 12.11
C GLU A 525 -19.96 -0.80 12.10
N ARG A 526 -18.88 -1.39 12.59
CA ARG A 526 -17.51 -0.88 12.60
C ARG A 526 -16.54 -1.94 12.09
N PRO A 527 -15.44 -1.57 11.43
CA PRO A 527 -14.44 -2.54 10.99
C PRO A 527 -13.79 -3.27 12.17
N ASN A 528 -13.35 -4.51 11.94
CA ASN A 528 -12.53 -5.26 12.87
C ASN A 528 -11.10 -4.65 12.98
N GLU A 529 -10.29 -5.08 13.96
CA GLU A 529 -8.94 -4.53 14.18
C GLU A 529 -8.04 -4.61 12.94
N ASN A 530 -8.23 -5.64 12.12
CA ASN A 530 -7.47 -5.88 10.90
C ASN A 530 -8.09 -5.21 9.65
N HIS A 531 -9.18 -4.45 9.79
CA HIS A 531 -9.93 -3.83 8.69
C HIS A 531 -10.22 -4.77 7.51
N THR A 532 -10.50 -6.05 7.80
CA THR A 532 -10.83 -7.08 6.80
C THR A 532 -12.33 -7.39 6.77
N SER A 533 -13.05 -7.11 7.84
CA SER A 533 -14.51 -7.34 7.91
C SER A 533 -15.18 -6.31 8.82
N CYS A 534 -16.50 -6.21 8.74
CA CYS A 534 -17.31 -5.37 9.63
C CYS A 534 -17.86 -6.20 10.80
N THR A 535 -18.01 -5.54 11.95
CA THR A 535 -18.53 -6.09 13.20
C THR A 535 -19.56 -5.11 13.79
N PRO A 536 -20.62 -5.58 14.47
CA PRO A 536 -21.63 -4.68 15.03
C PRO A 536 -21.04 -3.76 16.11
N ILE A 537 -21.53 -2.51 16.16
CA ILE A 537 -21.13 -1.53 17.17
C ILE A 537 -21.65 -1.98 18.55
N PRO A 538 -20.82 -1.99 19.61
CA PRO A 538 -21.26 -2.39 20.94
C PRO A 538 -22.28 -1.41 21.50
N ILE A 539 -23.33 -1.95 22.14
CA ILE A 539 -24.41 -1.19 22.75
C ILE A 539 -24.11 -0.99 24.23
N ILE A 540 -24.19 0.25 24.71
CA ILE A 540 -24.06 0.61 26.12
C ILE A 540 -25.42 0.92 26.74
N LYS A 541 -25.59 0.53 28.01
CA LYS A 541 -26.77 0.78 28.83
C LYS A 541 -26.37 1.28 30.22
N LEU A 542 -27.31 1.91 30.93
CA LEU A 542 -27.09 2.32 32.32
C LEU A 542 -27.05 1.08 33.21
N GLU A 543 -25.87 0.73 33.70
CA GLU A 543 -25.71 -0.40 34.63
C GLU A 543 -26.02 0.01 36.08
N TRP A 544 -26.63 -0.91 36.84
CA TRP A 544 -26.93 -0.73 38.26
C TRP A 544 -25.70 -0.50 39.14
N SER A 545 -24.53 -0.95 38.69
CA SER A 545 -23.22 -0.76 39.33
C SER A 545 -22.67 0.65 39.16
N SER A 546 -23.21 1.44 38.22
CA SER A 546 -22.69 2.78 37.93
C SER A 546 -22.91 3.73 39.11
N PRO A 547 -21.92 4.57 39.49
CA PRO A 547 -22.08 5.57 40.54
C PRO A 547 -23.31 6.47 40.34
N TRP A 548 -23.64 6.75 39.08
CA TRP A 548 -24.80 7.54 38.65
C TRP A 548 -26.14 6.88 39.02
N ALA A 549 -26.20 5.54 39.07
CA ALA A 549 -27.39 4.78 39.47
C ALA A 549 -27.44 4.48 40.97
N VAL A 550 -26.29 4.24 41.62
CA VAL A 550 -26.20 3.84 43.02
C VAL A 550 -26.72 4.93 43.98
N VAL A 551 -26.37 6.20 43.74
CA VAL A 551 -26.75 7.32 44.63
C VAL A 551 -28.28 7.53 44.68
N PRO A 552 -29.00 7.67 43.56
CA PRO A 552 -30.46 7.79 43.58
C PRO A 552 -31.17 6.59 44.21
N VAL A 553 -30.70 5.36 43.94
CA VAL A 553 -31.28 4.13 44.50
C VAL A 553 -31.17 4.12 46.02
N PHE A 554 -30.02 4.50 46.58
CA PHE A 554 -29.84 4.57 48.02
C PHE A 554 -30.82 5.55 48.68
N ILE A 555 -30.98 6.75 48.11
CA ILE A 555 -31.94 7.76 48.59
C ILE A 555 -33.37 7.22 48.52
N ALA A 556 -33.73 6.53 47.43
CA ALA A 556 -35.06 5.95 47.26
C ALA A 556 -35.35 4.82 48.27
N ILE A 557 -34.40 3.94 48.55
CA ILE A 557 -34.54 2.86 49.55
C ILE A 557 -34.78 3.46 50.95
N VAL A 558 -33.94 4.41 51.37
CA VAL A 558 -34.11 5.10 52.66
C VAL A 558 -35.47 5.81 52.73
N GLY A 559 -35.87 6.46 51.65
CA GLY A 559 -37.17 7.13 51.52
C GLY A 559 -38.36 6.18 51.63
N ILE A 560 -38.30 5.01 50.99
CA ILE A 560 -39.35 3.98 51.06
C ILE A 560 -39.47 3.45 52.50
N ILE A 561 -38.35 3.11 53.14
CA ILE A 561 -38.34 2.62 54.52
C ILE A 561 -38.95 3.67 55.46
N ALA A 562 -38.54 4.93 55.33
CA ALA A 562 -39.10 6.03 56.12
C ALA A 562 -40.60 6.23 55.85
N THR A 563 -41.04 6.13 54.59
CA THR A 563 -42.47 6.28 54.23
C THR A 563 -43.30 5.15 54.83
N LEU A 564 -42.84 3.90 54.74
CA LEU A 564 -43.50 2.75 55.36
C LEU A 564 -43.58 2.90 56.88
N PHE A 565 -42.52 3.38 57.53
CA PHE A 565 -42.52 3.67 58.97
C PHE A 565 -43.61 4.69 59.35
N VAL A 566 -43.75 5.78 58.59
CA VAL A 566 -44.80 6.79 58.81
C VAL A 566 -46.18 6.19 58.58
N VAL A 567 -46.39 5.42 57.50
CA VAL A 567 -47.68 4.77 57.19
C VAL A 567 -48.08 3.80 58.30
N ILE A 568 -47.18 2.91 58.74
CA ILE A 568 -47.44 1.95 59.82
C ILE A 568 -47.84 2.69 61.11
N THR A 569 -47.12 3.76 61.45
CA THR A 569 -47.44 4.57 62.64
C THR A 569 -48.81 5.23 62.53
N PHE A 570 -49.14 5.81 61.38
CA PHE A 570 -50.44 6.46 61.15
C PHE A 570 -51.61 5.47 61.17
N VAL A 571 -51.42 4.27 60.63
CA VAL A 571 -52.43 3.19 60.66
C VAL A 571 -52.60 2.65 62.08
N ARG A 572 -51.50 2.43 62.83
CA ARG A 572 -51.56 1.91 64.20
C ARG A 572 -52.22 2.88 65.19
N TYR A 573 -52.03 4.18 64.99
CA TYR A 573 -52.55 5.26 65.82
C TYR A 573 -53.67 6.06 65.12
N ASN A 574 -54.42 5.41 64.22
CA ASN A 574 -55.43 6.04 63.36
C ASN A 574 -56.58 6.74 64.12
N ASP A 575 -56.79 6.37 65.38
CA ASP A 575 -57.83 6.95 66.23
C ASP A 575 -57.39 8.17 67.03
N THR A 576 -56.11 8.49 67.00
CA THR A 576 -55.55 9.61 67.79
C THR A 576 -56.02 10.98 67.26
N PRO A 577 -56.25 11.97 68.15
CA PRO A 577 -56.68 13.30 67.77
C PRO A 577 -55.79 14.00 66.74
N ILE A 578 -54.46 13.77 66.80
CA ILE A 578 -53.47 14.36 65.89
C ILE A 578 -53.67 13.85 64.45
N VAL A 579 -53.84 12.53 64.27
CA VAL A 579 -54.06 11.90 62.96
C VAL A 579 -55.43 12.29 62.38
N LYS A 580 -56.47 12.35 63.23
CA LYS A 580 -57.81 12.82 62.84
C LYS A 580 -57.83 14.29 62.42
N ALA A 581 -57.12 15.17 63.15
CA ALA A 581 -57.04 16.60 62.85
C ALA A 581 -56.34 16.87 61.50
N SER A 582 -55.31 16.10 61.18
CA SER A 582 -54.54 16.23 59.94
C SER A 582 -55.30 15.78 58.67
N GLY A 583 -56.49 15.18 58.81
CA GLY A 583 -57.27 14.66 57.69
C GLY A 583 -56.71 13.32 57.19
N ARG A 584 -57.23 12.23 57.78
CA ARG A 584 -56.75 10.85 57.60
C ARG A 584 -56.68 10.43 56.12
N GLU A 585 -57.79 10.58 55.41
CA GLU A 585 -57.91 10.14 54.01
C GLU A 585 -56.91 10.85 53.07
N LEU A 586 -56.83 12.19 53.14
CA LEU A 586 -55.88 12.96 52.33
C LEU A 586 -54.42 12.68 52.71
N SER A 587 -54.16 12.35 53.97
CA SER A 587 -52.81 12.03 54.43
C SER A 587 -52.35 10.67 53.91
N TYR A 588 -53.24 9.68 53.75
CA TYR A 588 -52.92 8.42 53.07
C TYR A 588 -52.71 8.62 51.57
N VAL A 589 -53.54 9.42 50.89
CA VAL A 589 -53.35 9.73 49.46
C VAL A 589 -51.99 10.40 49.22
N LEU A 590 -51.60 11.35 50.07
CA LEU A 590 -50.29 12.00 50.00
C LEU A 590 -49.13 11.01 50.25
N LEU A 591 -49.24 10.13 51.25
CA LEU A 591 -48.21 9.11 51.51
C LEU A 591 -48.09 8.09 50.37
N THR A 592 -49.19 7.73 49.71
CA THR A 592 -49.16 6.91 48.49
C THR A 592 -48.44 7.62 47.34
N GLY A 593 -48.68 8.93 47.16
CA GLY A 593 -47.93 9.73 46.19
C GLY A 593 -46.42 9.78 46.48
N ILE A 594 -46.04 9.99 47.74
CA ILE A 594 -44.64 9.99 48.19
C ILE A 594 -43.97 8.63 47.94
N PHE A 595 -44.65 7.53 48.27
CA PHE A 595 -44.16 6.17 47.99
C PHE A 595 -43.93 5.96 46.48
N LEU A 596 -44.89 6.37 45.64
CA LEU A 596 -44.76 6.26 44.18
C LEU A 596 -43.60 7.11 43.64
N CYS A 597 -43.34 8.29 44.19
CA CYS A 597 -42.19 9.12 43.79
C CYS A 597 -40.85 8.39 44.02
N TYR A 598 -40.67 7.68 45.14
CA TYR A 598 -39.47 6.89 45.37
C TYR A 598 -39.42 5.61 44.51
N ALA A 599 -40.57 4.97 44.27
CA ALA A 599 -40.65 3.79 43.42
C ALA A 599 -40.27 4.09 41.96
N THR A 600 -40.60 5.29 41.45
CA THR A 600 -40.24 5.75 40.10
C THR A 600 -38.72 5.74 39.86
N THR A 601 -37.89 5.92 40.89
CA THR A 601 -36.42 5.88 40.75
C THR A 601 -35.93 4.54 40.20
N PHE A 602 -36.53 3.41 40.62
CA PHE A 602 -36.18 2.09 40.11
C PHE A 602 -36.60 1.90 38.66
N LEU A 603 -37.77 2.42 38.28
CA LEU A 603 -38.26 2.36 36.90
C LEU A 603 -37.37 3.14 35.94
N MET A 604 -36.82 4.27 36.39
CA MET A 604 -35.94 5.13 35.58
C MET A 604 -34.53 4.55 35.37
N ILE A 605 -34.10 3.63 36.23
CA ILE A 605 -32.77 2.97 36.14
C ILE A 605 -32.86 1.60 35.47
N ALA A 606 -34.01 0.91 35.57
CA ALA A 606 -34.24 -0.40 34.96
C ALA A 606 -33.97 -0.41 33.45
N GLU A 607 -33.60 -1.57 32.90
CA GLU A 607 -33.25 -1.68 31.48
C GLU A 607 -34.41 -1.19 30.58
N PRO A 608 -34.13 -0.30 29.59
CA PRO A 608 -35.13 0.17 28.64
C PRO A 608 -35.68 -0.99 27.82
N ASP A 609 -36.93 -1.33 28.09
CA ASP A 609 -37.74 -2.27 27.33
C ASP A 609 -39.11 -1.62 27.09
N LEU A 610 -39.92 -2.18 26.20
CA LEU A 610 -41.25 -1.67 25.87
C LEU A 610 -42.06 -1.41 27.15
N SER A 611 -42.10 -2.37 28.07
CA SER A 611 -42.82 -2.25 29.35
C SER A 611 -42.20 -1.18 30.25
N THR A 612 -40.87 -1.16 30.40
CA THR A 612 -40.17 -0.20 31.25
C THR A 612 -40.39 1.23 30.75
N CYS A 613 -40.30 1.46 29.44
CA CYS A 613 -40.53 2.77 28.84
C CYS A 613 -41.97 3.26 29.03
N SER A 614 -42.96 2.37 28.89
CA SER A 614 -44.36 2.73 29.20
C SER A 614 -44.54 3.09 30.68
N LEU A 615 -43.99 2.29 31.60
CA LEU A 615 -44.11 2.52 33.04
C LEU A 615 -43.42 3.83 33.48
N ARG A 616 -42.23 4.13 32.94
CA ARG A 616 -41.52 5.39 33.19
C ARG A 616 -42.41 6.60 32.88
N ARG A 617 -43.09 6.58 31.73
CA ARG A 617 -43.94 7.67 31.27
C ARG A 617 -45.18 7.89 32.15
N ILE A 618 -45.76 6.81 32.68
CA ILE A 618 -46.93 6.87 33.57
C ILE A 618 -46.52 7.41 34.95
N PHE A 619 -45.54 6.76 35.59
CA PHE A 619 -45.25 6.99 37.00
C PHE A 619 -44.46 8.26 37.27
N LEU A 620 -43.72 8.78 36.29
CA LEU A 620 -42.95 10.02 36.42
C LEU A 620 -43.84 11.24 36.75
N GLY A 621 -44.95 11.41 36.02
CA GLY A 621 -45.89 12.50 36.27
C GLY A 621 -46.91 12.19 37.37
N LEU A 622 -47.34 10.93 37.49
CA LEU A 622 -48.44 10.53 38.36
C LEU A 622 -48.10 10.58 39.85
N GLY A 623 -46.90 10.17 40.27
CA GLY A 623 -46.52 10.21 41.70
C GLY A 623 -46.50 11.64 42.27
N MET A 624 -45.95 12.57 41.49
CA MET A 624 -45.89 13.99 41.85
C MET A 624 -47.28 14.65 41.83
N SER A 625 -48.12 14.31 40.84
CA SER A 625 -49.48 14.86 40.75
C SER A 625 -50.36 14.41 41.92
N ILE A 626 -50.28 13.13 42.34
CA ILE A 626 -50.98 12.62 43.52
C ILE A 626 -50.56 13.39 44.78
N SER A 627 -49.25 13.58 44.97
CA SER A 627 -48.69 14.28 46.12
C SER A 627 -49.16 15.73 46.18
N TYR A 628 -49.01 16.49 45.09
CA TYR A 628 -49.38 17.91 45.07
C TYR A 628 -50.89 18.14 45.01
N ALA A 629 -51.69 17.26 44.40
CA ALA A 629 -53.15 17.36 44.43
C ALA A 629 -53.70 17.19 45.85
N ALA A 630 -53.17 16.22 46.61
CA ALA A 630 -53.55 16.03 48.01
C ALA A 630 -53.13 17.22 48.88
N LEU A 631 -51.91 17.73 48.69
CA LEU A 631 -51.38 18.88 49.44
C LEU A 631 -52.13 20.17 49.11
N LEU A 632 -52.47 20.39 47.83
CA LEU A 632 -53.30 21.52 47.37
C LEU A 632 -54.70 21.44 47.98
N THR A 633 -55.34 20.26 47.97
CA THR A 633 -56.66 20.07 48.57
C THR A 633 -56.64 20.36 50.08
N LYS A 634 -55.57 19.92 50.76
CA LYS A 634 -55.34 20.18 52.18
C LYS A 634 -55.15 21.67 52.48
N THR A 635 -54.38 22.37 51.67
CA THR A 635 -54.11 23.81 51.82
C THR A 635 -55.34 24.66 51.46
N ASN A 636 -56.06 24.29 50.41
CA ASN A 636 -57.31 24.93 49.99
C ASN A 636 -58.39 24.77 51.07
N ARG A 637 -58.49 23.61 51.72
CA ARG A 637 -59.38 23.42 52.89
C ARG A 637 -59.08 24.43 53.99
N ILE A 638 -57.80 24.61 54.36
CA ILE A 638 -57.39 25.59 55.38
C ILE A 638 -57.80 27.00 54.92
N TYR A 639 -57.44 27.39 53.71
CA TYR A 639 -57.79 28.71 53.14
C TYR A 639 -59.30 28.99 53.21
N ARG A 640 -60.15 28.05 52.79
CA ARG A 640 -61.61 28.22 52.78
C ARG A 640 -62.22 28.35 54.16
N ILE A 641 -61.68 27.62 55.15
CA ILE A 641 -62.12 27.72 56.55
C ILE A 641 -61.84 29.13 57.09
N PHE A 642 -60.64 29.66 56.86
CA PHE A 642 -60.26 30.99 57.37
C PHE A 642 -60.92 32.14 56.61
N GLU A 643 -61.01 32.05 55.29
CA GLU A 643 -61.57 33.14 54.47
C GLU A 643 -63.08 33.27 54.62
N GLN A 644 -63.80 32.15 54.75
CA GLN A 644 -65.23 32.18 55.06
C GLN A 644 -65.50 32.56 56.52
N GLY A 645 -64.62 32.16 57.45
CA GLY A 645 -64.67 32.58 58.85
C GLY A 645 -64.53 34.10 59.05
N LYS A 646 -63.92 34.82 58.11
CA LYS A 646 -63.91 36.30 58.09
C LYS A 646 -65.24 36.92 57.63
N LYS A 647 -66.06 36.19 56.87
CA LYS A 647 -67.27 36.70 56.19
C LYS A 647 -68.59 36.20 56.80
N SER A 648 -68.62 35.02 57.42
CA SER A 648 -69.83 34.39 57.94
C SER A 648 -69.53 33.34 59.02
N VAL A 649 -70.49 33.09 59.92
CA VAL A 649 -70.42 32.05 60.97
C VAL A 649 -70.84 30.66 60.43
N SER A 650 -71.30 30.56 59.17
CA SER A 650 -71.66 29.27 58.55
C SER A 650 -70.45 28.49 58.05
N ALA A 651 -70.50 27.16 58.19
CA ALA A 651 -69.46 26.29 57.68
C ALA A 651 -69.41 26.34 56.13
N PRO A 652 -68.22 26.46 55.52
CA PRO A 652 -68.05 26.34 54.06
C PRO A 652 -68.66 25.08 53.46
N ARG A 653 -69.20 25.17 52.24
CA ARG A 653 -69.56 23.98 51.42
C ARG A 653 -68.30 23.11 51.19
N PHE A 654 -68.39 21.81 50.90
CA PHE A 654 -67.21 20.96 50.58
C PHE A 654 -66.11 20.85 51.66
N ILE A 655 -66.47 20.75 52.95
CA ILE A 655 -65.51 20.41 54.04
C ILE A 655 -65.49 18.90 54.34
N SER A 656 -66.48 18.13 53.89
CA SER A 656 -66.56 16.70 54.21
C SER A 656 -65.37 15.92 53.61
N PRO A 657 -64.85 14.89 54.29
CA PRO A 657 -63.76 14.05 53.77
C PRO A 657 -64.06 13.47 52.38
N ALA A 658 -65.31 13.06 52.13
CA ALA A 658 -65.75 12.57 50.83
C ALA A 658 -65.61 13.63 49.73
N SER A 659 -66.03 14.88 50.00
CA SER A 659 -65.88 15.98 49.01
C SER A 659 -64.43 16.35 48.74
N GLN A 660 -63.53 16.20 49.72
CA GLN A 660 -62.10 16.45 49.55
C GLN A 660 -61.44 15.38 48.68
N LEU A 661 -61.78 14.11 48.90
CA LEU A 661 -61.30 13.02 48.05
C LEU A 661 -61.75 13.20 46.60
N VAL A 662 -63.01 13.58 46.36
CA VAL A 662 -63.50 13.86 45.00
C VAL A 662 -62.69 14.97 44.34
N ILE A 663 -62.41 16.08 45.02
CA ILE A 663 -61.57 17.17 44.46
C ILE A 663 -60.16 16.66 44.14
N THR A 664 -59.54 15.90 45.05
CA THR A 664 -58.20 15.35 44.84
C THR A 664 -58.17 14.37 43.65
N PHE A 665 -59.12 13.44 43.56
CA PHE A 665 -59.21 12.49 42.45
C PHE A 665 -59.52 13.18 41.12
N SER A 666 -60.33 14.24 41.10
CA SER A 666 -60.55 15.03 39.87
C SER A 666 -59.27 15.69 39.36
N LEU A 667 -58.44 16.25 40.26
CA LEU A 667 -57.14 16.82 39.89
C LEU A 667 -56.17 15.74 39.39
N ILE A 668 -56.12 14.57 40.04
CA ILE A 668 -55.29 13.44 39.59
C ILE A 668 -55.74 12.91 38.22
N SER A 669 -57.05 12.84 37.99
CA SER A 669 -57.63 12.35 36.73
C SER A 669 -57.21 13.19 35.52
N LEU A 670 -56.98 14.49 35.71
CA LEU A 670 -56.49 15.36 34.63
C LEU A 670 -55.10 14.94 34.13
N GLN A 671 -54.19 14.56 35.04
CA GLN A 671 -52.88 14.01 34.67
C GLN A 671 -53.02 12.67 33.95
N LEU A 672 -53.91 11.79 34.43
CA LEU A 672 -54.11 10.46 33.85
C LEU A 672 -54.65 10.55 32.41
N ILE A 673 -55.62 11.42 32.16
CA ILE A 673 -56.15 11.69 30.82
C ILE A 673 -55.05 12.22 29.90
N GLY A 674 -54.23 13.16 30.39
CA GLY A 674 -53.09 13.69 29.64
C GLY A 674 -52.09 12.61 29.22
N VAL A 675 -51.76 11.69 30.12
CA VAL A 675 -50.88 10.54 29.82
C VAL A 675 -51.53 9.58 28.82
N CYS A 676 -52.83 9.30 28.94
CA CYS A 676 -53.56 8.42 28.00
C CYS A 676 -53.58 8.99 26.58
N ILE A 677 -53.86 10.29 26.42
CA ILE A 677 -53.83 10.97 25.12
C ILE A 677 -52.42 10.88 24.50
N TRP A 678 -51.39 11.06 25.32
CA TRP A 678 -50.01 11.00 24.87
C TRP A 678 -49.59 9.62 24.36
N PHE A 679 -50.08 8.52 24.97
CA PHE A 679 -49.83 7.16 24.46
C PHE A 679 -50.48 6.90 23.09
N ILE A 680 -51.59 7.57 22.78
CA ILE A 680 -52.27 7.45 21.48
C ILE A 680 -51.50 8.21 20.39
N VAL A 681 -50.99 9.40 20.72
CA VAL A 681 -50.27 10.26 19.76
C VAL A 681 -48.85 9.75 19.50
N ASP A 682 -48.18 9.26 20.54
CA ASP A 682 -46.77 8.86 20.46
C ASP A 682 -46.55 7.58 21.30
N PRO A 683 -46.55 6.39 20.68
CA PRO A 683 -46.41 5.12 21.40
C PRO A 683 -44.98 4.94 21.93
N SER A 684 -44.85 4.50 23.18
CA SER A 684 -43.54 4.25 23.78
C SER A 684 -42.82 3.09 23.08
N HIS A 685 -41.59 3.31 22.65
CA HIS A 685 -40.71 2.27 22.13
C HIS A 685 -39.27 2.48 22.60
N SER A 686 -38.45 1.43 22.56
CA SER A 686 -37.01 1.48 22.85
C SER A 686 -36.22 1.59 21.56
N ILE A 687 -35.28 2.54 21.46
CA ILE A 687 -34.42 2.74 20.30
C ILE A 687 -32.96 2.63 20.67
N ILE A 688 -32.15 2.17 19.71
CA ILE A 688 -30.69 2.22 19.81
C ILE A 688 -30.24 3.41 19.00
N ASP A 689 -29.69 4.40 19.69
CA ASP A 689 -29.15 5.59 19.07
C ASP A 689 -27.66 5.40 18.80
N TYR A 690 -27.30 5.43 17.51
CA TYR A 690 -25.92 5.34 17.06
C TYR A 690 -25.32 6.71 16.69
N GLU A 691 -26.11 7.79 16.64
CA GLU A 691 -25.62 9.11 16.20
C GLU A 691 -24.83 9.82 17.30
N ASP A 692 -25.37 9.82 18.53
CA ASP A 692 -24.81 10.56 19.65
C ASP A 692 -23.38 10.13 20.05
N GLN A 693 -22.99 8.87 19.80
CA GLN A 693 -21.67 8.31 20.17
C GLN A 693 -20.89 7.66 19.01
N ARG A 694 -21.16 8.08 17.76
CA ARG A 694 -20.31 7.70 16.62
C ARG A 694 -19.11 8.63 16.49
N THR A 695 -18.03 8.28 17.18
CA THR A 695 -16.76 9.03 17.08
C THR A 695 -16.08 8.82 15.72
N THR A 696 -15.19 9.76 15.36
CA THR A 696 -14.32 9.66 14.17
C THR A 696 -13.48 8.39 14.19
N ASN A 697 -13.07 7.95 15.39
CA ASN A 697 -12.40 6.68 15.58
C ASN A 697 -13.43 5.55 15.78
N PRO A 698 -13.47 4.52 14.91
CA PRO A 698 -14.44 3.42 15.00
C PRO A 698 -14.33 2.59 16.28
N HIS A 699 -13.16 2.51 16.91
CA HIS A 699 -12.96 1.71 18.13
C HIS A 699 -13.74 2.25 19.33
N PHE A 700 -13.98 3.57 19.37
CA PHE A 700 -14.73 4.22 20.45
C PHE A 700 -16.22 4.41 20.12
N ALA A 701 -16.65 4.01 18.92
CA ALA A 701 -18.05 4.06 18.54
C ALA A 701 -18.89 3.13 19.42
N ARG A 702 -19.98 3.67 19.96
CA ARG A 702 -20.92 2.95 20.84
C ARG A 702 -22.35 3.34 20.45
N GLY A 703 -23.27 2.39 20.57
CA GLY A 703 -24.72 2.66 20.46
C GLY A 703 -25.33 2.81 21.85
N ILE A 704 -26.21 3.77 22.07
CA ILE A 704 -26.91 3.97 23.36
C ILE A 704 -28.31 3.39 23.28
N LEU A 705 -28.65 2.47 24.18
CA LEU A 705 -30.02 1.99 24.33
C LEU A 705 -30.83 2.94 25.22
N LYS A 706 -31.86 3.61 24.66
CA LYS A 706 -32.73 4.56 25.36
C LYS A 706 -34.21 4.38 25.01
N CYS A 707 -35.10 4.89 25.85
CA CYS A 707 -36.51 5.03 25.48
C CYS A 707 -36.67 6.21 24.53
N ASP A 708 -37.49 6.07 23.49
CA ASP A 708 -37.81 7.20 22.61
C ASP A 708 -38.77 8.15 23.32
N ILE A 709 -38.20 9.14 24.02
CA ILE A 709 -38.92 10.18 24.73
C ILE A 709 -38.18 11.48 24.42
N SER A 710 -38.85 12.41 23.72
CA SER A 710 -38.27 13.71 23.44
C SER A 710 -38.15 14.58 24.70
N ASP A 711 -37.17 15.48 24.73
CA ASP A 711 -36.97 16.43 25.83
C ASP A 711 -38.24 17.27 26.08
N LEU A 712 -38.97 17.63 25.02
CA LEU A 712 -40.26 18.32 25.09
C LEU A 712 -41.34 17.48 25.79
N SER A 713 -41.41 16.17 25.46
CA SER A 713 -42.37 15.25 26.09
C SER A 713 -42.15 15.15 27.60
N LEU A 714 -40.89 15.09 28.02
CA LEU A 714 -40.51 15.04 29.43
C LEU A 714 -40.98 16.29 30.19
N ILE A 715 -40.80 17.47 29.61
CA ILE A 715 -41.22 18.75 30.19
C ILE A 715 -42.75 18.83 30.28
N CYS A 716 -43.46 18.41 29.23
CA CYS A 716 -44.93 18.38 29.23
C CYS A 716 -45.49 17.46 30.32
N LEU A 717 -44.88 16.28 30.53
CA LEU A 717 -45.30 15.34 31.57
C LEU A 717 -45.16 15.91 32.99
N LEU A 718 -44.10 16.69 33.23
CA LEU A 718 -43.85 17.34 34.52
C LEU A 718 -44.60 18.67 34.68
N GLY A 719 -44.99 19.32 33.58
CA GLY A 719 -45.58 20.66 33.56
C GLY A 719 -46.84 20.80 34.40
N TYR A 720 -47.76 19.83 34.35
CA TYR A 720 -48.97 19.86 35.19
C TYR A 720 -48.63 19.72 36.69
N SER A 721 -47.67 18.87 37.04
CA SER A 721 -47.20 18.72 38.42
C SER A 721 -46.55 20.01 38.93
N MET A 722 -45.81 20.74 38.07
CA MET A 722 -45.29 22.08 38.40
C MET A 722 -46.42 23.09 38.61
N LEU A 723 -47.44 23.07 37.76
CA LEU A 723 -48.61 23.96 37.89
C LEU A 723 -49.34 23.72 39.22
N LEU A 724 -49.55 22.46 39.60
CA LEU A 724 -50.13 22.10 40.90
C LEU A 724 -49.26 22.60 42.06
N MET A 725 -47.95 22.45 41.97
CA MET A 725 -47.01 22.93 42.99
C MET A 725 -47.04 24.45 43.15
N VAL A 726 -46.98 25.21 42.04
CA VAL A 726 -47.06 26.68 42.06
C VAL A 726 -48.39 27.13 42.64
N THR A 727 -49.50 26.51 42.20
CA THR A 727 -50.84 26.81 42.73
C THR A 727 -50.91 26.54 44.24
N CYS A 728 -50.36 25.41 44.71
CA CYS A 728 -50.30 25.07 46.12
C CYS A 728 -49.45 26.07 46.92
N THR A 729 -48.36 26.57 46.34
CA THR A 729 -47.51 27.61 46.95
C THR A 729 -48.26 28.93 47.13
N VAL A 730 -49.03 29.36 46.12
CA VAL A 730 -49.88 30.57 46.21
C VAL A 730 -50.90 30.44 47.34
N TYR A 731 -51.56 29.28 47.46
CA TYR A 731 -52.49 29.03 48.57
C TYR A 731 -51.77 28.97 49.93
N ALA A 732 -50.57 28.37 50.00
CA ALA A 732 -49.79 28.31 51.22
C ALA A 732 -49.43 29.71 51.74
N ILE A 733 -49.03 30.63 50.85
CA ILE A 733 -48.78 32.04 51.17
C ILE A 733 -50.03 32.71 51.74
N LYS A 734 -51.19 32.51 51.10
CA LYS A 734 -52.47 33.06 51.57
C LYS A 734 -52.87 32.52 52.95
N THR A 735 -52.41 31.33 53.32
CA THR A 735 -52.69 30.72 54.64
C THR A 735 -51.64 31.01 55.72
N ARG A 736 -50.60 31.82 55.44
CA ARG A 736 -49.51 32.11 56.40
C ARG A 736 -49.98 32.88 57.66
N GLY A 737 -51.03 33.69 57.54
CA GLY A 737 -51.59 34.50 58.64
C GLY A 737 -52.51 33.74 59.60
N VAL A 738 -52.56 32.40 59.51
CA VAL A 738 -53.38 31.55 60.37
C VAL A 738 -52.77 31.45 61.78
N PRO A 739 -53.55 31.70 62.86
CA PRO A 739 -53.04 31.60 64.24
C PRO A 739 -52.57 30.19 64.60
N GLU A 740 -51.59 30.10 65.49
CA GLU A 740 -50.85 28.87 65.86
C GLU A 740 -51.74 27.76 66.45
N THR A 741 -53.00 28.02 66.76
CA THR A 741 -53.94 26.99 67.17
C THR A 741 -54.25 25.97 66.05
N PHE A 742 -54.01 26.32 64.78
CA PHE A 742 -54.03 25.41 63.63
C PHE A 742 -52.60 25.16 63.10
N ASN A 743 -51.82 24.44 63.91
CA ASN A 743 -50.38 24.14 63.77
C ASN A 743 -49.90 23.48 62.44
N GLU A 744 -50.76 23.32 61.43
CA GLU A 744 -50.44 22.60 60.20
C GLU A 744 -50.07 23.51 59.02
N ALA A 745 -50.44 24.80 59.05
CA ALA A 745 -50.20 25.71 57.92
C ALA A 745 -48.72 26.09 57.71
N LYS A 746 -47.95 26.29 58.80
CA LYS A 746 -46.51 26.65 58.71
C LYS A 746 -45.66 25.51 58.08
N PRO A 747 -45.75 24.25 58.52
CA PRO A 747 -45.02 23.14 57.89
C PRO A 747 -45.38 22.93 56.41
N ILE A 748 -46.65 23.13 56.04
CA ILE A 748 -47.09 23.08 54.63
C ILE A 748 -46.40 24.18 53.81
N GLY A 749 -46.36 25.42 54.32
CA GLY A 749 -45.65 26.51 53.66
C GLY A 749 -44.17 26.21 53.43
N PHE A 750 -43.46 25.74 54.47
CA PHE A 750 -42.05 25.36 54.34
C PHE A 750 -41.82 24.25 53.32
N THR A 751 -42.67 23.21 53.33
CA THR A 751 -42.63 22.12 52.36
C THR A 751 -42.74 22.66 50.93
N MET A 752 -43.73 23.52 50.67
CA MET A 752 -43.95 24.10 49.34
C MET A 752 -42.76 24.96 48.89
N TYR A 753 -42.26 25.86 49.74
CA TYR A 753 -41.13 26.72 49.40
C TYR A 753 -39.87 25.92 49.06
N THR A 754 -39.54 24.91 49.87
CA THR A 754 -38.37 24.06 49.62
C THR A 754 -38.53 23.23 48.36
N THR A 755 -39.73 22.67 48.09
CA THR A 755 -39.97 21.94 46.83
C THR A 755 -39.85 22.83 45.59
N CYS A 756 -40.29 24.09 45.65
CA CYS A 756 -40.11 25.04 44.55
C CYS A 756 -38.63 25.30 44.24
N ILE A 757 -37.78 25.43 45.26
CA ILE A 757 -36.33 25.64 45.08
C ILE A 757 -35.69 24.43 44.39
N VAL A 758 -36.05 23.20 44.80
CA VAL A 758 -35.54 21.96 44.18
C VAL A 758 -35.85 21.92 42.69
N TRP A 759 -37.07 22.27 42.30
CA TRP A 759 -37.48 22.25 40.89
C TRP A 759 -36.97 23.44 40.07
N LEU A 760 -36.78 24.61 40.68
CA LEU A 760 -36.08 25.72 40.03
C LEU A 760 -34.61 25.40 39.75
N ALA A 761 -33.95 24.60 40.59
CA ALA A 761 -32.59 24.12 40.36
C ALA A 761 -32.53 23.02 39.28
N PHE A 762 -33.54 22.16 39.17
CA PHE A 762 -33.59 21.08 38.18
C PHE A 762 -33.55 21.59 36.72
N ILE A 763 -34.36 22.60 36.40
CA ILE A 763 -34.53 23.11 35.02
C ILE A 763 -33.18 23.49 34.36
N PRO A 764 -32.34 24.37 34.94
CA PRO A 764 -31.07 24.74 34.32
C PRO A 764 -30.07 23.57 34.23
N ILE A 765 -30.07 22.64 35.19
CA ILE A 765 -29.19 21.46 35.15
C ILE A 765 -29.59 20.51 34.01
N PHE A 766 -30.89 20.31 33.81
CA PHE A 766 -31.42 19.43 32.76
C PHE A 766 -31.05 19.91 31.34
N PHE A 767 -31.19 21.21 31.07
CA PHE A 767 -30.86 21.78 29.76
C PHE A 767 -29.36 22.05 29.57
N GLY A 768 -28.63 22.45 30.62
CA GLY A 768 -27.20 22.74 30.54
C GLY A 768 -26.35 21.51 30.21
N THR A 769 -26.86 20.31 30.49
CA THR A 769 -26.15 19.03 30.27
C THR A 769 -26.47 18.37 28.92
N SER A 770 -27.34 19.00 28.12
CA SER A 770 -27.80 18.50 26.81
C SER A 770 -26.69 18.34 25.76
N GLN A 771 -25.54 19.01 25.92
CA GLN A 771 -24.39 18.95 25.01
C GLN A 771 -23.26 18.02 25.48
N SER A 772 -23.40 17.37 26.65
CA SER A 772 -22.35 16.52 27.22
C SER A 772 -22.38 15.10 26.65
N ALA A 773 -21.21 14.47 26.49
CA ALA A 773 -21.10 13.07 26.06
C ALA A 773 -21.76 12.07 27.04
N GLU A 774 -22.01 12.52 28.27
CA GLU A 774 -22.67 11.77 29.34
C GLU A 774 -24.13 12.21 29.55
N LYS A 775 -24.75 12.87 28.57
CA LYS A 775 -26.13 13.39 28.62
C LYS A 775 -27.11 12.42 29.28
N MET A 776 -27.12 11.16 28.83
CA MET A 776 -28.01 10.12 29.36
C MET A 776 -27.85 9.89 30.86
N TYR A 777 -26.60 9.79 31.34
CA TYR A 777 -26.29 9.54 32.75
C TYR A 777 -26.72 10.71 33.62
N ILE A 778 -26.38 11.93 33.21
CA ILE A 778 -26.60 13.13 34.01
C ILE A 778 -28.09 13.50 34.07
N GLN A 779 -28.80 13.46 32.94
CA GLN A 779 -30.23 13.81 32.91
C GLN A 779 -31.09 12.84 33.72
N THR A 780 -30.85 11.53 33.59
CA THR A 780 -31.60 10.49 34.33
C THR A 780 -31.35 10.58 35.84
N THR A 781 -30.09 10.78 36.24
CA THR A 781 -29.69 10.90 37.65
C THR A 781 -30.27 12.17 38.28
N THR A 782 -30.16 13.31 37.59
CA THR A 782 -30.67 14.58 38.12
C THR A 782 -32.18 14.53 38.32
N LEU A 783 -32.93 13.99 37.36
CA LEU A 783 -34.38 13.86 37.44
C LEU A 783 -34.82 12.98 38.62
N THR A 784 -34.19 11.81 38.81
CA THR A 784 -34.53 10.88 39.91
C THR A 784 -34.18 11.46 41.29
N ILE A 785 -33.07 12.18 41.41
CA ILE A 785 -32.70 12.89 42.64
C ILE A 785 -33.69 14.00 42.95
N SER A 786 -34.07 14.84 41.98
CA SER A 786 -35.04 15.93 42.19
C SER A 786 -36.40 15.41 42.65
N VAL A 787 -36.91 14.33 42.04
CA VAL A 787 -38.17 13.68 42.45
C VAL A 787 -38.05 13.11 43.87
N SER A 788 -36.96 12.39 44.17
CA SER A 788 -36.74 11.80 45.49
C SER A 788 -36.57 12.86 46.59
N LEU A 789 -35.85 13.95 46.31
CA LEU A 789 -35.65 15.05 47.25
C LEU A 789 -36.97 15.78 47.54
N SER A 790 -37.81 15.99 46.52
CA SER A 790 -39.15 16.57 46.70
C SER A 790 -40.05 15.71 47.59
N ALA A 791 -39.97 14.38 47.45
CA ALA A 791 -40.66 13.43 48.32
C ALA A 791 -40.11 13.48 49.76
N SER A 792 -38.78 13.52 49.92
CA SER A 792 -38.11 13.60 51.23
C SER A 792 -38.47 14.86 52.00
N VAL A 793 -38.55 16.01 51.33
CA VAL A 793 -38.98 17.28 51.93
C VAL A 793 -40.41 17.17 52.43
N SER A 794 -41.30 16.59 51.64
CA SER A 794 -42.70 16.38 52.01
C SER A 794 -42.85 15.44 53.21
N LEU A 795 -42.09 14.35 53.25
CA LEU A 795 -42.09 13.40 54.37
C LEU A 795 -41.50 14.02 55.65
N GLY A 796 -40.34 14.67 55.52
CA GLY A 796 -39.58 15.24 56.62
C GLY A 796 -40.28 16.44 57.28
N MET A 797 -40.81 17.38 56.51
CA MET A 797 -41.39 18.60 57.07
C MET A 797 -42.85 18.41 57.51
N LEU A 798 -43.65 17.56 56.84
CA LEU A 798 -45.08 17.41 57.16
C LEU A 798 -45.39 16.32 58.17
N TYR A 799 -44.63 15.22 58.15
CA TYR A 799 -44.97 14.00 58.87
C TYR A 799 -44.03 13.68 60.03
N MET A 800 -42.71 13.93 59.90
CA MET A 800 -41.78 13.66 61.01
C MET A 800 -42.15 14.39 62.31
N PRO A 801 -42.54 15.69 62.33
CA PRO A 801 -42.96 16.35 63.57
C PRO A 801 -44.18 15.68 64.22
N LYS A 802 -45.09 15.12 63.40
CA LYS A 802 -46.30 14.44 63.90
C LYS A 802 -45.98 13.06 64.44
N VAL A 803 -45.14 12.30 63.75
CA VAL A 803 -44.69 10.99 64.20
C VAL A 803 -43.87 11.12 65.49
N TYR A 804 -43.02 12.15 65.59
CA TYR A 804 -42.26 12.45 66.81
C TYR A 804 -43.19 12.70 68.00
N ILE A 805 -44.23 13.52 67.85
CA ILE A 805 -45.20 13.77 68.92
C ILE A 805 -46.00 12.50 69.27
N ILE A 806 -46.41 11.70 68.28
CA ILE A 806 -47.19 10.47 68.52
C ILE A 806 -46.39 9.42 69.32
N LEU A 807 -45.09 9.28 69.05
CA LEU A 807 -44.25 8.24 69.67
C LEU A 807 -43.57 8.69 70.97
N PHE A 808 -43.01 9.91 71.00
CA PHE A 808 -42.19 10.38 72.12
C PHE A 808 -42.92 11.29 73.11
N HIS A 809 -44.04 11.91 72.70
CA HIS A 809 -44.82 12.83 73.53
C HIS A 809 -46.34 12.50 73.54
N PRO A 810 -46.73 11.27 73.96
CA PRO A 810 -48.13 10.85 73.99
C PRO A 810 -49.02 11.73 74.88
N GLU A 811 -48.46 12.44 75.85
CA GLU A 811 -49.15 13.41 76.71
C GLU A 811 -49.74 14.61 75.93
N GLN A 812 -49.19 14.93 74.76
CA GLN A 812 -49.71 15.97 73.87
C GLN A 812 -50.83 15.45 72.95
N ASN A 813 -51.11 14.15 72.98
CA ASN A 813 -52.06 13.45 72.11
C ASN A 813 -53.47 13.30 72.71
N VAL A 814 -53.91 14.27 73.52
CA VAL A 814 -55.24 14.30 74.15
C VAL A 814 -56.16 15.34 73.48
N PRO A 815 -57.48 15.10 73.38
CA PRO A 815 -58.42 16.06 72.80
C PRO A 815 -58.49 17.33 73.67
N LYS A 816 -57.98 18.46 73.16
CA LYS A 816 -58.13 19.76 73.84
C LYS A 816 -59.61 20.11 73.94
N ARG A 817 -60.10 20.28 75.18
CA ARG A 817 -61.51 20.59 75.52
C ARG A 817 -61.98 21.82 74.71
N LYS A 818 -63.09 21.68 73.96
CA LYS A 818 -63.72 22.75 73.18
C LYS A 818 -64.03 23.96 74.08
N ARG A 819 -63.18 24.99 74.10
CA ARG A 819 -63.60 26.33 74.53
C ARG A 819 -64.43 26.91 73.39
N SER A 820 -65.74 26.98 73.62
CA SER A 820 -66.74 27.54 72.70
C SER A 820 -66.31 28.93 72.21
N LEU A 821 -66.31 29.12 70.88
CA LEU A 821 -66.13 30.41 70.20
C LEU A 821 -67.09 31.51 70.71
N LYS A 822 -68.15 31.16 71.46
CA LYS A 822 -69.04 32.13 72.11
C LYS A 822 -68.36 32.98 73.18
N ALA A 823 -67.37 32.47 73.92
CA ALA A 823 -66.83 33.19 75.09
C ALA A 823 -65.81 34.30 74.73
N VAL A 824 -65.07 34.15 73.63
CA VAL A 824 -64.05 35.13 73.21
C VAL A 824 -64.70 36.35 72.51
N VAL A 825 -65.81 36.14 71.81
CA VAL A 825 -66.55 37.23 71.15
C VAL A 825 -67.34 38.05 72.16
N THR A 826 -67.89 37.46 73.23
CA THR A 826 -68.60 38.22 74.28
C THR A 826 -67.66 39.15 75.07
N ALA A 827 -66.40 38.76 75.29
CA ALA A 827 -65.39 39.62 75.93
C ALA A 827 -64.93 40.79 75.02
N ALA A 828 -64.89 40.59 73.70
CA ALA A 828 -64.53 41.64 72.74
C ALA A 828 -65.68 42.64 72.44
N THR A 829 -66.94 42.28 72.73
CA THR A 829 -68.11 43.11 72.41
C THR A 829 -68.59 43.99 73.58
N MET A 830 -68.15 43.71 74.83
CA MET A 830 -68.51 44.54 76.01
C MET A 830 -67.56 45.72 76.27
N SER A 831 -66.43 45.84 75.58
CA SER A 831 -65.49 46.96 75.79
C SER A 831 -65.78 48.23 74.96
N ASN A 832 -66.81 48.25 74.12
CA ASN A 832 -67.05 49.35 73.15
C ASN A 832 -68.38 50.13 73.33
N LYS A 833 -68.98 50.13 74.52
CA LYS A 833 -70.09 51.04 74.86
C LYS A 833 -69.96 51.60 76.28
N PHE A 834 -69.13 52.61 76.46
CA PHE A 834 -69.44 53.77 77.30
C PHE A 834 -68.64 54.97 76.79
N SER A 835 -69.38 56.06 76.57
CA SER A 835 -68.90 57.33 76.02
C SER A 835 -68.57 58.31 77.16
N GLN A 836 -67.75 59.30 76.81
CA GLN A 836 -67.61 60.65 77.38
C GLN A 836 -66.53 60.94 78.44
N LYS A 837 -65.75 61.97 78.04
CA LYS A 837 -65.27 63.14 78.79
C LYS A 837 -64.07 63.00 79.74
N GLY A 838 -63.17 63.99 79.58
CA GLY A 838 -62.37 64.57 80.66
C GLY A 838 -60.89 64.19 80.61
N GLY A 839 -60.03 65.17 80.31
CA GLY A 839 -58.59 64.98 80.22
C GLY A 839 -57.88 64.90 81.57
N PHE A 840 -56.60 64.57 81.52
CA PHE A 840 -55.47 65.12 82.30
C PHE A 840 -54.20 64.32 81.93
N ARG A 841 -53.14 65.02 81.53
CA ARG A 841 -51.71 64.58 81.63
C ARG A 841 -51.28 64.74 83.11
N PRO A 842 -50.06 64.34 83.59
CA PRO A 842 -49.01 63.45 83.05
C PRO A 842 -48.40 62.50 84.14
N ASN A 843 -47.23 61.92 83.82
CA ASN A 843 -46.14 61.43 84.70
C ASN A 843 -46.13 59.97 85.20
N GLY A 844 -45.00 59.29 84.92
CA GLY A 844 -44.04 58.99 85.99
C GLY A 844 -43.97 57.56 86.53
N GLU A 845 -43.04 56.80 85.94
CA GLU A 845 -42.01 55.96 86.59
C GLU A 845 -42.30 54.64 87.34
N ALA A 846 -41.34 53.72 87.05
CA ALA A 846 -40.67 52.77 87.95
C ALA A 846 -41.36 51.41 88.24
N LYS A 847 -40.67 50.25 88.29
CA LYS A 847 -39.32 49.77 87.91
C LYS A 847 -39.25 48.25 88.24
N SER A 848 -38.09 47.65 87.92
CA SER A 848 -37.52 46.35 88.37
C SER A 848 -37.96 45.11 87.57
N GLU A 849 -37.11 44.17 87.13
CA GLU A 849 -35.66 43.88 87.28
C GLU A 849 -35.33 42.81 86.19
N LEU A 850 -34.39 42.99 85.26
CA LEU A 850 -32.93 42.75 85.26
C LEU A 850 -32.46 41.29 85.52
N CYS A 851 -31.78 40.69 84.53
CA CYS A 851 -30.44 40.06 84.66
C CYS A 851 -29.90 39.54 83.29
N GLU A 852 -29.17 40.44 82.64
CA GLU A 852 -27.79 40.39 82.09
C GLU A 852 -26.94 39.09 81.99
N ASN A 853 -26.11 39.05 80.92
CA ASN A 853 -24.63 38.83 80.85
C ASN A 853 -24.24 38.18 79.50
N LEU A 854 -23.14 38.49 78.78
CA LEU A 854 -21.96 39.33 79.02
C LEU A 854 -21.27 39.71 77.67
N GLU A 855 -20.41 40.74 77.76
CA GLU A 855 -19.54 41.50 76.84
C GLU A 855 -18.53 40.68 75.96
N THR A 856 -17.72 41.19 75.01
CA THR A 856 -16.94 42.46 74.96
C THR A 856 -16.42 42.79 73.54
N GLN A 857 -16.24 44.09 73.25
CA GLN A 857 -15.55 44.69 72.10
C GLN A 857 -14.04 44.90 72.37
N ALA A 858 -13.21 44.96 71.32
CA ALA A 858 -12.11 45.94 71.22
C ALA A 858 -11.57 46.05 69.78
N LEU A 859 -11.24 47.28 69.37
CA LEU A 859 -10.83 47.72 68.03
C LEU A 859 -9.65 48.68 68.23
N ALA A 860 -8.52 48.50 67.53
CA ALA A 860 -7.51 49.56 67.31
C ALA A 860 -6.34 49.17 66.37
N THR A 861 -6.41 49.71 65.14
CA THR A 861 -5.40 50.51 64.39
C THR A 861 -4.07 49.99 63.81
N LYS A 862 -3.88 50.44 62.55
CA LYS A 862 -2.66 50.88 61.79
C LYS A 862 -1.77 49.77 61.20
N GLN A 863 -1.12 49.93 60.03
CA GLN A 863 -1.27 50.73 58.80
C GLN A 863 -0.11 50.24 57.90
N THR A 864 -0.35 50.00 56.60
CA THR A 864 0.63 50.12 55.46
C THR A 864 1.89 49.22 55.42
N TYR A 865 2.49 48.77 54.30
CA TYR A 865 2.49 49.15 52.87
C TYR A 865 3.09 48.01 52.01
N VAL A 866 2.94 48.17 50.68
CA VAL A 866 3.74 47.67 49.54
C VAL A 866 3.24 46.42 48.78
N SER A 867 2.63 46.74 47.64
CA SER A 867 2.57 45.95 46.42
C SER A 867 3.83 46.20 45.58
N TYR A 868 4.40 45.15 44.98
CA TYR A 868 4.87 45.18 43.59
C TYR A 868 4.66 43.82 42.93
N SER A 869 3.98 43.87 41.80
CA SER A 869 3.62 42.80 40.88
C SER A 869 4.71 42.57 39.84
N ASN A 870 5.07 41.31 39.55
CA ASN A 870 4.91 40.67 38.24
C ASN A 870 5.80 39.42 38.03
N HIS A 871 5.20 38.46 37.30
CA HIS A 871 5.77 37.29 36.60
C HIS A 871 6.37 36.19 37.51
N ALA A 872 5.88 34.96 37.53
CA ALA A 872 5.73 34.04 36.41
C ALA A 872 5.21 32.69 36.97
N ILE A 873 4.45 31.99 36.12
CA ILE A 873 3.82 30.66 36.26
C ILE A 873 2.54 30.64 37.08
#